data_AF-A0A1A0HGQ0-F1
#
_entry.id   AF-A0A1A0HGQ0-F1
#
_cell.length_a   1.000
_cell.length_b   1.000
_cell.length_c   1.000
_cell.angle_alpha   90.00
_cell.angle_beta   90.00
_cell.angle_gamma   90.00
#
_symmetry.space_group_name_H-M   'P 1'
#
loop_
_entity.id
_entity.type
_entity.pdbx_description
1 polymer ?
#
loop_
_entity_poly.entity_id
_entity_poly.type
_entity_poly.pdbx_seq_one_letter_code
_entity_poly.pdbx_strand_id
1 'polypeptide(L)'
;MASDEEQSAMSESSPEPAAPQVSAPKKPKRLTLQERLAAAAKAKRKKAATGLAPASATSPESPGLRPESDAEDPGIPGVQKEESKAAPGEHNDDSQTTIDGSIADGTAHPPTPPENAESGSRLEQDPPLEAEHKNDAPAEPGARDRALAEKEKLLVQSEKKVLDKEETIRQLMEEGQELSKKELKLNERIRLLVANNTKLEASLRSYAEKNEELLLKLGEIEDLVKVHNLKSVDQLFDVLAAASQKNSDLQKALDLQKACNWEGKYKEIQRAFEKELDEKQDCKRQLSEAKVQLELLQNQSRLELELKTEIIAQLNHEIMAAKDESSTEVLRLEAKVESLRMENESFLKTSHTADASEDPDASTSTKKLVDYADFLKLSETHQNLQAQYVSLQETWKLIESSLQGKVEALSASVDTLKTSRAKSGAELKKLHAKLNAQLDEIEALKAELAALAEQNAENEVRVQIKSAECAELEDKIDDLRTAFGADRKNYDAKIQSLNEAVESLKNLTPTFTPSVSFDNLAGIQARRGAWGEPSYISENELDPHIYESHNPSMFMSNDEIYPSEALDVGETPLSSALGSHSTGATKHIQIINKMSASIRRLEVEILTLRDENEQLSLEIETAQRAVLDRLELDTQLCDLERHILSLQNELDEKSRRESTLLEVIGEKSEKVAELEADVSDLKDLMRQQVQQMIEMQGK
;
A
#
# COMPACT_ATOMS: atom_id res chain seq x y z
N MET A 1 17.68 65.58 -24.62
CA MET A 1 17.62 66.21 -23.28
C MET A 1 17.76 65.05 -22.31
N ALA A 2 18.98 64.77 -21.86
CA ALA A 2 19.75 65.52 -20.87
C ALA A 2 19.34 65.10 -19.45
N SER A 3 20.23 64.73 -18.54
CA SER A 3 21.66 64.31 -18.55
C SER A 3 22.01 64.02 -17.07
N ASP A 4 23.30 63.86 -16.72
CA ASP A 4 23.83 63.60 -15.38
C ASP A 4 23.84 62.08 -15.06
N GLU A 5 24.95 61.33 -15.11
CA GLU A 5 26.39 61.66 -15.02
C GLU A 5 26.75 62.36 -13.69
N GLU A 6 27.77 61.98 -12.90
CA GLU A 6 29.06 61.29 -13.14
C GLU A 6 29.32 60.14 -12.11
N GLN A 7 30.06 59.04 -12.39
CA GLN A 7 31.55 58.83 -12.42
C GLN A 7 32.28 59.18 -11.09
N SER A 8 33.42 58.60 -10.63
CA SER A 8 34.21 57.33 -10.79
C SER A 8 35.12 57.22 -9.50
N ALA A 9 36.12 56.37 -9.22
CA ALA A 9 36.95 55.30 -9.82
C ALA A 9 37.37 54.31 -8.67
N MET A 10 38.03 53.13 -8.76
CA MET A 10 39.35 52.68 -9.31
C MET A 10 40.57 53.55 -8.86
N SER A 11 41.75 53.04 -8.47
CA SER A 11 42.34 51.67 -8.45
C SER A 11 43.57 51.53 -7.51
N GLU A 12 43.92 50.28 -7.15
CA GLU A 12 45.28 49.70 -6.87
C GLU A 12 46.39 50.47 -6.10
N SER A 13 46.94 49.85 -5.03
CA SER A 13 48.29 49.23 -5.00
C SER A 13 48.78 48.90 -3.57
N SER A 14 49.89 48.16 -3.43
CA SER A 14 50.51 47.70 -2.17
C SER A 14 52.04 47.90 -2.21
N PRO A 15 52.75 48.03 -1.07
CA PRO A 15 53.51 46.84 -0.62
C PRO A 15 53.68 46.61 0.91
N GLU A 16 54.09 45.38 1.22
CA GLU A 16 54.67 44.80 2.47
C GLU A 16 56.02 45.51 2.84
N PRO A 17 56.66 45.40 4.06
CA PRO A 17 56.69 44.18 4.88
C PRO A 17 56.89 44.19 6.41
N ALA A 18 56.52 43.06 7.07
CA ALA A 18 57.43 42.15 7.81
C ALA A 18 56.68 41.23 8.82
N ALA A 19 56.94 39.91 8.79
CA ALA A 19 56.49 38.91 9.78
C ALA A 19 57.70 38.26 10.49
N PRO A 20 57.53 37.39 11.53
CA PRO A 20 57.34 35.95 11.22
C PRO A 20 56.62 35.04 12.26
N GLN A 21 55.69 34.18 11.75
CA GLN A 21 55.49 32.76 12.12
C GLN A 21 54.93 32.44 13.56
N VAL A 22 54.48 31.22 13.93
CA VAL A 22 54.72 29.83 13.44
C VAL A 22 53.48 28.89 13.52
N SER A 23 53.27 28.08 12.47
CA SER A 23 52.54 26.78 12.35
C SER A 23 51.13 26.51 12.92
N ALA A 24 50.28 25.93 12.07
CA ALA A 24 49.36 24.83 12.41
C ALA A 24 49.91 23.50 11.80
N PRO A 25 49.38 22.28 12.11
CA PRO A 25 48.40 21.71 11.15
C PRO A 25 47.44 20.58 11.66
N LYS A 26 46.51 20.18 10.76
CA LYS A 26 45.69 18.93 10.69
C LYS A 26 44.43 18.81 11.55
N LYS A 27 43.35 18.30 10.90
CA LYS A 27 42.03 17.96 11.47
C LYS A 27 41.93 16.45 11.74
N PRO A 28 41.30 15.99 12.83
CA PRO A 28 40.86 14.59 12.97
C PRO A 28 39.60 14.31 12.12
N LYS A 29 39.36 13.03 11.80
CA LYS A 29 38.31 12.58 10.88
C LYS A 29 36.92 12.54 11.56
N ARG A 30 35.85 12.82 10.82
CA ARG A 30 34.47 12.50 11.25
C ARG A 30 34.28 10.98 11.16
N LEU A 31 33.88 10.32 12.26
CA LEU A 31 33.51 8.89 12.25
C LEU A 31 32.29 8.65 11.33
N THR A 32 32.28 7.48 10.71
CA THR A 32 31.20 7.00 9.84
C THR A 32 29.92 6.70 10.63
N LEU A 33 28.79 6.62 9.92
CA LEU A 33 27.48 6.35 10.54
C LEU A 33 27.42 4.94 11.16
N GLN A 34 28.10 3.96 10.55
CA GLN A 34 28.17 2.58 11.01
C GLN A 34 28.91 2.44 12.36
N GLU A 35 30.02 3.18 12.56
CA GLU A 35 30.74 3.21 13.84
C GLU A 35 29.90 3.81 14.98
N ARG A 36 29.08 4.83 14.68
CA ARG A 36 28.18 5.47 15.66
C ARG A 36 27.08 4.52 16.12
N LEU A 37 26.49 3.74 15.20
CA LEU A 37 25.50 2.72 15.53
C LEU A 37 26.12 1.59 16.38
N ALA A 38 27.34 1.16 16.07
CA ALA A 38 28.05 0.15 16.86
C ALA A 38 28.33 0.59 18.31
N ALA A 39 28.62 1.88 18.53
CA ALA A 39 28.77 2.44 19.87
C ALA A 39 27.46 2.45 20.67
N ALA A 40 26.35 2.85 20.04
CA ALA A 40 25.02 2.84 20.67
C ALA A 40 24.55 1.42 21.05
N ALA A 41 24.78 0.43 20.17
CA ALA A 41 24.42 -0.96 20.41
C ALA A 41 25.15 -1.58 21.64
N LYS A 42 26.41 -1.16 21.90
CA LYS A 42 27.16 -1.59 23.09
C LYS A 42 26.63 -1.00 24.40
N ALA A 43 25.97 0.16 24.38
CA ALA A 43 25.47 0.80 25.59
C ALA A 43 24.24 0.07 26.19
N LYS A 44 23.28 -0.37 25.36
CA LYS A 44 22.04 -1.02 25.84
C LYS A 44 22.26 -2.43 26.42
N ARG A 45 23.31 -3.15 26.02
CA ARG A 45 23.58 -4.54 26.48
C ARG A 45 24.12 -4.69 27.92
N LYS A 46 24.45 -3.60 28.63
CA LYS A 46 25.09 -3.66 29.97
C LYS A 46 24.15 -3.39 31.17
N LYS A 47 22.81 -3.49 31.00
CA LYS A 47 21.84 -3.16 32.07
C LYS A 47 20.67 -4.15 32.25
N ALA A 48 20.82 -5.39 31.77
CA ALA A 48 19.75 -6.39 31.76
C ALA A 48 20.23 -7.82 32.11
N ALA A 49 21.31 -7.97 32.91
CA ALA A 49 21.97 -9.26 33.14
C ALA A 49 22.61 -9.41 34.54
N THR A 50 21.82 -9.18 35.59
CA THR A 50 22.02 -9.72 36.95
C THR A 50 20.69 -9.58 37.70
N GLY A 51 20.19 -10.66 38.29
CA GLY A 51 18.96 -10.67 39.09
C GLY A 51 19.08 -11.63 40.28
N LEU A 52 18.09 -11.63 41.17
CA LEU A 52 17.89 -12.60 42.25
C LEU A 52 16.48 -12.41 42.86
N ALA A 53 15.86 -13.49 43.34
CA ALA A 53 14.67 -13.46 44.20
C ALA A 53 15.10 -13.55 45.69
N PRO A 54 14.21 -13.24 46.65
CA PRO A 54 13.46 -14.32 47.31
C PRO A 54 11.98 -13.93 47.59
N ALA A 55 11.33 -14.56 48.59
CA ALA A 55 9.88 -14.63 48.71
C ALA A 55 9.31 -14.35 50.13
N SER A 56 7.98 -14.26 50.18
CA SER A 56 7.01 -14.53 51.28
C SER A 56 6.79 -13.56 52.46
N ALA A 57 5.52 -13.54 52.89
CA ALA A 57 4.92 -12.95 54.11
C ALA A 57 4.93 -11.39 54.21
N THR A 58 3.95 -10.69 54.82
CA THR A 58 2.79 -11.07 55.68
C THR A 58 1.52 -10.26 55.35
N SER A 59 0.33 -10.73 55.77
CA SER A 59 -0.94 -9.96 55.84
C SER A 59 -0.99 -9.04 57.09
N PRO A 60 -1.99 -8.13 57.23
CA PRO A 60 -3.31 -8.53 57.75
C PRO A 60 -4.56 -7.78 57.21
N GLU A 61 -5.71 -8.40 57.46
CA GLU A 61 -7.07 -7.85 57.76
C GLU A 61 -7.83 -6.91 56.79
N SER A 62 -9.06 -7.34 56.46
CA SER A 62 -10.19 -6.55 55.96
C SER A 62 -11.14 -6.18 57.14
N PRO A 63 -12.18 -5.32 56.97
CA PRO A 63 -13.49 -5.88 56.55
C PRO A 63 -14.46 -4.94 55.80
N GLY A 64 -15.39 -5.54 55.04
CA GLY A 64 -16.64 -4.90 54.55
C GLY A 64 -16.53 -4.15 53.21
N LEU A 65 -17.56 -4.10 52.34
CA LEU A 65 -18.91 -4.68 52.39
C LEU A 65 -19.34 -5.18 50.99
N ARG A 66 -20.29 -6.14 50.95
CA ARG A 66 -21.03 -6.61 49.75
C ARG A 66 -22.46 -6.04 49.78
N PRO A 67 -23.17 -5.93 48.64
CA PRO A 67 -23.96 -7.06 48.11
C PRO A 67 -23.74 -7.26 46.58
N GLU A 68 -24.19 -8.28 45.83
CA GLU A 68 -25.43 -9.11 45.84
C GLU A 68 -26.70 -8.31 45.45
N SER A 69 -27.71 -8.83 44.75
CA SER A 69 -27.95 -10.10 44.00
C SER A 69 -29.28 -9.93 43.18
N ASP A 70 -29.66 -10.68 42.13
CA ASP A 70 -29.07 -11.80 41.35
C ASP A 70 -29.76 -11.92 39.94
N ALA A 71 -29.67 -13.11 39.29
CA ALA A 71 -30.56 -13.65 38.23
C ALA A 71 -30.34 -13.21 36.75
N GLU A 72 -30.59 -14.04 35.72
CA GLU A 72 -30.88 -15.49 35.64
C GLU A 72 -30.47 -16.08 34.25
N ASP A 73 -30.22 -17.39 34.16
CA ASP A 73 -30.04 -18.17 32.91
C ASP A 73 -31.28 -19.05 32.68
N PRO A 74 -31.66 -19.36 31.41
CA PRO A 74 -31.53 -20.77 31.01
C PRO A 74 -31.19 -21.04 29.52
N GLY A 75 -30.19 -21.89 29.26
CA GLY A 75 -30.40 -23.03 28.34
C GLY A 75 -29.43 -23.29 27.15
N ILE A 76 -28.25 -23.88 27.43
CA ILE A 76 -27.84 -25.28 27.10
C ILE A 76 -28.29 -25.90 25.74
N PRO A 77 -27.47 -26.72 25.00
CA PRO A 77 -26.02 -27.06 25.04
C PRO A 77 -25.29 -26.75 23.69
N GLY A 78 -24.00 -27.00 23.45
CA GLY A 78 -22.91 -27.56 24.26
C GLY A 78 -22.14 -28.70 23.56
N VAL A 79 -20.81 -28.58 23.42
CA VAL A 79 -19.89 -29.66 22.99
C VAL A 79 -18.62 -29.60 23.84
N GLN A 80 -18.15 -30.76 24.33
CA GLN A 80 -17.02 -30.89 25.24
C GLN A 80 -15.68 -30.99 24.49
N LYS A 81 -14.58 -30.62 25.16
CA LYS A 81 -13.23 -31.05 24.79
C LYS A 81 -12.38 -31.23 26.06
N GLU A 82 -12.05 -32.47 26.38
CA GLU A 82 -11.28 -32.82 27.58
C GLU A 82 -9.78 -32.53 27.42
N GLU A 83 -9.11 -32.31 28.56
CA GLU A 83 -7.65 -32.39 28.66
C GLU A 83 -7.20 -33.86 28.73
N SER A 84 -6.01 -34.16 28.22
CA SER A 84 -5.20 -35.25 28.78
C SER A 84 -3.72 -34.90 28.72
N LYS A 85 -2.91 -35.56 29.56
CA LYS A 85 -1.59 -35.10 29.99
C LYS A 85 -0.69 -36.29 30.31
N ALA A 86 0.62 -36.05 30.22
CA ALA A 86 1.75 -36.87 30.69
C ALA A 86 2.43 -37.82 29.68
N ALA A 87 3.76 -37.77 29.73
CA ALA A 87 4.73 -38.81 29.37
C ALA A 87 5.14 -39.56 30.69
N PRO A 88 6.21 -40.38 30.83
CA PRO A 88 7.30 -40.76 29.89
C PRO A 88 7.63 -42.28 29.89
N GLY A 89 8.74 -42.71 29.28
CA GLY A 89 9.41 -43.98 29.67
C GLY A 89 10.15 -44.80 28.59
N GLU A 90 11.39 -44.38 28.27
CA GLU A 90 12.60 -45.22 28.09
C GLU A 90 12.67 -46.54 27.26
N HIS A 91 13.64 -46.52 26.32
CA HIS A 91 14.70 -47.51 26.03
C HIS A 91 14.56 -48.67 25.01
N ASN A 92 15.69 -48.87 24.30
CA ASN A 92 16.20 -50.03 23.54
C ASN A 92 15.54 -50.40 22.17
N ASP A 93 16.29 -50.86 21.17
CA ASP A 93 17.72 -50.61 20.85
C ASP A 93 18.04 -50.88 19.37
N ASP A 94 19.09 -50.19 18.87
CA ASP A 94 20.01 -50.50 17.76
C ASP A 94 19.55 -50.93 16.33
N SER A 95 20.55 -50.93 15.42
CA SER A 95 20.61 -51.58 14.09
C SER A 95 19.91 -50.95 12.88
N GLN A 96 20.71 -50.15 12.15
CA GLN A 96 20.68 -50.00 10.68
C GLN A 96 21.15 -51.34 10.02
N THR A 97 21.37 -51.56 8.71
CA THR A 97 21.81 -50.68 7.60
C THR A 97 21.63 -51.37 6.22
N THR A 98 21.94 -50.63 5.16
CA THR A 98 22.29 -51.02 3.77
C THR A 98 22.81 -52.45 3.49
N ILE A 99 22.50 -52.95 2.29
CA ILE A 99 23.11 -54.15 1.68
C ILE A 99 24.09 -53.74 0.57
N ASP A 100 25.35 -54.19 0.66
CA ASP A 100 26.30 -54.37 -0.46
C ASP A 100 27.44 -55.33 -0.03
N GLY A 101 28.10 -56.00 -0.99
CA GLY A 101 29.46 -56.55 -0.80
C GLY A 101 29.69 -57.99 -0.27
N SER A 102 29.61 -58.98 -1.18
CA SER A 102 30.57 -60.10 -1.35
C SER A 102 30.84 -61.21 -0.28
N ILE A 103 30.91 -62.47 -0.80
CA ILE A 103 31.83 -63.58 -0.42
C ILE A 103 31.56 -64.32 0.93
N ALA A 104 31.54 -65.66 1.04
CA ALA A 104 31.50 -66.78 0.07
C ALA A 104 31.25 -68.16 0.78
N ASP A 105 31.21 -69.24 -0.02
CA ASP A 105 31.32 -70.69 0.32
C ASP A 105 30.07 -71.42 0.90
N GLY A 106 29.92 -72.73 0.62
CA GLY A 106 28.73 -73.50 1.04
C GLY A 106 28.32 -74.80 0.29
N THR A 107 29.19 -75.46 -0.47
CA THR A 107 29.19 -76.92 -0.83
C THR A 107 27.88 -77.70 -1.13
N ALA A 108 27.67 -78.17 -2.38
CA ALA A 108 27.00 -79.46 -2.68
C ALA A 108 27.33 -80.05 -4.08
N HIS A 109 27.90 -81.28 -4.10
CA HIS A 109 28.33 -82.09 -5.25
C HIS A 109 27.19 -82.87 -5.98
N PRO A 110 27.46 -83.74 -6.98
CA PRO A 110 28.18 -83.59 -8.28
C PRO A 110 27.34 -84.19 -9.47
N PRO A 111 27.88 -84.39 -10.70
CA PRO A 111 28.50 -85.70 -11.01
C PRO A 111 29.64 -85.74 -12.07
N THR A 112 30.56 -86.70 -11.87
CA THR A 112 31.34 -87.50 -12.85
C THR A 112 31.94 -86.87 -14.14
N PRO A 113 33.29 -86.83 -14.25
CA PRO A 113 34.01 -86.93 -15.53
C PRO A 113 34.34 -88.40 -15.88
N PRO A 114 34.73 -88.70 -17.13
CA PRO A 114 35.38 -89.95 -17.50
C PRO A 114 36.84 -89.73 -17.96
N GLU A 115 37.81 -89.92 -17.06
CA GLU A 115 39.19 -90.27 -17.43
C GLU A 115 39.53 -91.65 -16.88
N ASN A 116 39.72 -92.58 -17.81
CA ASN A 116 40.37 -93.89 -17.65
C ASN A 116 40.76 -94.29 -19.09
N ALA A 117 41.87 -94.95 -19.40
CA ALA A 117 43.14 -95.30 -18.78
C ALA A 117 43.78 -96.31 -19.77
N GLU A 118 45.00 -96.77 -19.49
CA GLU A 118 45.57 -98.02 -20.04
C GLU A 118 45.99 -98.11 -21.54
N SER A 119 47.31 -97.95 -21.73
CA SER A 119 48.23 -99.09 -22.02
C SER A 119 48.82 -99.31 -23.42
N GLY A 120 50.16 -99.44 -23.44
CA GLY A 120 50.99 -100.02 -24.52
C GLY A 120 51.46 -99.05 -25.60
N SER A 121 52.65 -99.18 -26.19
CA SER A 121 53.84 -100.02 -25.91
C SER A 121 55.05 -99.40 -26.66
N ARG A 122 56.19 -99.10 -26.01
CA ARG A 122 57.38 -99.98 -25.76
C ARG A 122 58.19 -100.32 -27.03
N LEU A 123 59.53 -100.31 -26.88
CA LEU A 123 60.59 -100.63 -27.89
C LEU A 123 60.82 -99.50 -28.92
N GLU A 124 62.01 -99.23 -29.48
CA GLU A 124 63.45 -99.50 -29.22
C GLU A 124 64.28 -98.53 -30.13
N GLN A 125 65.61 -98.32 -30.05
CA GLN A 125 66.74 -98.94 -29.31
C GLN A 125 67.85 -97.89 -29.01
N ASP A 126 68.79 -98.25 -28.13
CA ASP A 126 70.07 -97.59 -27.77
C ASP A 126 71.26 -98.16 -28.62
N PRO A 127 72.55 -97.74 -28.52
CA PRO A 127 73.15 -96.41 -28.23
C PRO A 127 74.39 -96.13 -29.19
N PRO A 128 75.69 -95.88 -28.82
CA PRO A 128 76.66 -95.22 -29.73
C PRO A 128 78.06 -95.92 -29.88
N LEU A 129 79.08 -95.15 -30.31
CA LEU A 129 80.54 -95.33 -30.13
C LEU A 129 81.35 -96.29 -31.04
N GLU A 130 82.54 -95.80 -31.42
CA GLU A 130 83.84 -96.50 -31.60
C GLU A 130 83.99 -97.61 -32.67
N ALA A 131 85.19 -98.05 -33.09
CA ALA A 131 86.48 -97.34 -33.33
C ALA A 131 87.46 -98.25 -34.11
N GLU A 132 88.36 -97.66 -34.91
CA GLU A 132 89.58 -98.27 -35.50
C GLU A 132 89.37 -99.49 -36.46
N HIS A 133 90.31 -99.95 -37.31
CA HIS A 133 91.76 -100.21 -37.10
C HIS A 133 92.51 -100.45 -38.44
N LYS A 134 93.84 -100.18 -38.43
CA LYS A 134 94.96 -100.91 -39.09
C LYS A 134 95.04 -101.03 -40.64
N ASN A 135 96.11 -100.47 -41.19
CA ASN A 135 97.36 -101.14 -41.67
C ASN A 135 97.25 -102.57 -42.28
N ASP A 136 98.09 -103.01 -43.23
CA ASP A 136 99.51 -102.68 -43.48
C ASP A 136 99.95 -102.88 -44.96
N ALA A 137 101.23 -102.63 -45.28
CA ALA A 137 101.83 -102.79 -46.63
C ALA A 137 102.31 -104.26 -46.94
N PRO A 138 102.79 -104.66 -48.15
CA PRO A 138 104.02 -104.12 -48.78
C PRO A 138 104.11 -104.08 -50.35
N ALA A 139 105.18 -103.41 -50.81
CA ALA A 139 105.96 -103.51 -52.08
C ALA A 139 105.40 -104.21 -53.36
N GLU A 140 105.42 -103.47 -54.48
CA GLU A 140 106.31 -103.67 -55.67
C GLU A 140 106.16 -102.44 -56.63
N PRO A 141 107.07 -102.18 -57.60
CA PRO A 141 107.18 -100.86 -58.26
C PRO A 141 106.49 -100.75 -59.63
N GLY A 142 106.04 -99.53 -60.01
CA GLY A 142 105.86 -99.18 -61.44
C GLY A 142 104.67 -98.31 -61.90
N ALA A 143 103.88 -97.66 -61.02
CA ALA A 143 102.63 -96.98 -61.46
C ALA A 143 102.28 -95.63 -60.78
N ARG A 144 103.23 -94.94 -60.12
CA ARG A 144 102.93 -93.80 -59.22
C ARG A 144 102.15 -92.64 -59.86
N ASP A 145 102.40 -92.33 -61.12
CA ASP A 145 101.84 -91.13 -61.77
C ASP A 145 100.37 -91.29 -62.23
N ARG A 146 99.82 -92.52 -62.20
CA ARG A 146 98.40 -92.77 -62.52
C ARG A 146 97.52 -92.85 -61.27
N ALA A 147 98.02 -93.48 -60.21
CA ALA A 147 97.26 -93.69 -58.97
C ALA A 147 96.91 -92.37 -58.25
N LEU A 148 97.77 -91.34 -58.35
CA LEU A 148 97.48 -90.01 -57.81
C LEU A 148 96.31 -89.35 -58.54
N ALA A 149 96.34 -89.30 -59.88
CA ALA A 149 95.27 -88.69 -60.69
C ALA A 149 93.93 -89.45 -60.59
N GLU A 150 93.96 -90.75 -60.31
CA GLU A 150 92.74 -91.55 -60.10
C GLU A 150 92.16 -91.33 -58.69
N LYS A 151 93.01 -91.25 -57.65
CA LYS A 151 92.59 -90.87 -56.30
C LYS A 151 92.04 -89.44 -56.27
N GLU A 152 92.68 -88.51 -56.96
CA GLU A 152 92.25 -87.11 -57.11
C GLU A 152 90.87 -87.02 -57.80
N LYS A 153 90.65 -87.77 -58.89
CA LYS A 153 89.32 -87.89 -59.53
C LYS A 153 88.25 -88.43 -58.59
N LEU A 154 88.55 -89.44 -57.78
CA LEU A 154 87.60 -89.97 -56.80
C LEU A 154 87.32 -88.97 -55.68
N LEU A 155 88.34 -88.21 -55.25
CA LEU A 155 88.20 -87.14 -54.26
C LEU A 155 87.27 -86.04 -54.80
N VAL A 156 87.55 -85.49 -56.00
CA VAL A 156 86.71 -84.50 -56.69
C VAL A 156 85.29 -85.03 -56.96
N GLN A 157 85.13 -86.32 -57.26
CA GLN A 157 83.80 -86.91 -57.43
C GLN A 157 83.05 -87.09 -56.09
N SER A 158 83.77 -87.27 -54.97
CA SER A 158 83.19 -87.30 -53.63
C SER A 158 82.84 -85.90 -53.13
N GLU A 159 83.71 -84.91 -53.34
CA GLU A 159 83.47 -83.49 -53.07
C GLU A 159 82.27 -83.00 -53.87
N LYS A 160 82.17 -83.34 -55.16
CA LYS A 160 80.98 -83.03 -55.95
C LYS A 160 79.71 -83.65 -55.35
N LYS A 161 79.74 -84.93 -54.94
CA LYS A 161 78.57 -85.57 -54.29
C LYS A 161 78.24 -84.98 -52.91
N VAL A 162 79.20 -84.33 -52.24
CA VAL A 162 78.96 -83.55 -51.02
C VAL A 162 78.34 -82.20 -51.38
N LEU A 163 78.88 -81.47 -52.35
CA LEU A 163 78.31 -80.21 -52.85
C LEU A 163 76.88 -80.37 -53.40
N ASP A 164 76.64 -81.39 -54.23
CA ASP A 164 75.31 -81.74 -54.75
C ASP A 164 74.32 -81.99 -53.57
N LYS A 165 74.77 -82.65 -52.50
CA LYS A 165 73.96 -82.88 -51.29
C LYS A 165 73.75 -81.62 -50.47
N GLU A 166 74.80 -80.84 -50.21
CA GLU A 166 74.72 -79.55 -49.52
C GLU A 166 73.79 -78.57 -50.26
N GLU A 167 73.76 -78.63 -51.59
CA GLU A 167 72.79 -77.89 -52.41
C GLU A 167 71.36 -78.39 -52.21
N THR A 168 71.10 -79.71 -52.19
CA THR A 168 69.75 -80.21 -51.85
C THR A 168 69.33 -79.89 -50.42
N ILE A 169 70.27 -79.90 -49.45
CA ILE A 169 70.00 -79.50 -48.06
C ILE A 169 69.70 -78.00 -48.00
N ARG A 170 70.43 -77.17 -48.76
CA ARG A 170 70.19 -75.72 -48.88
C ARG A 170 68.81 -75.42 -49.49
N GLN A 171 68.42 -76.15 -50.55
CA GLN A 171 67.09 -76.05 -51.16
C GLN A 171 65.99 -76.44 -50.17
N LEU A 172 66.11 -77.58 -49.47
CA LEU A 172 65.14 -77.99 -48.45
C LEU A 172 65.09 -77.04 -47.24
N MET A 173 66.21 -76.41 -46.87
CA MET A 173 66.24 -75.34 -45.86
C MET A 173 65.55 -74.06 -46.35
N GLU A 174 65.71 -73.70 -47.62
CA GLU A 174 65.08 -72.52 -48.23
C GLU A 174 63.57 -72.73 -48.40
N GLU A 175 63.15 -73.89 -48.89
CA GLU A 175 61.74 -74.32 -48.94
C GLU A 175 61.13 -74.40 -47.53
N GLY A 176 61.85 -74.96 -46.55
CA GLY A 176 61.41 -74.99 -45.15
C GLY A 176 61.25 -73.58 -44.55
N GLN A 177 62.17 -72.67 -44.85
CA GLN A 177 62.03 -71.26 -44.47
C GLN A 177 60.88 -70.57 -45.21
N GLU A 178 60.64 -70.87 -46.49
CA GLU A 178 59.47 -70.37 -47.22
C GLU A 178 58.16 -70.86 -46.63
N LEU A 179 58.07 -72.16 -46.33
CA LEU A 179 56.89 -72.77 -45.71
C LEU A 179 56.65 -72.17 -44.32
N SER A 180 57.69 -72.01 -43.50
CA SER A 180 57.59 -71.29 -42.22
C SER A 180 57.12 -69.84 -42.39
N LYS A 181 57.63 -69.09 -43.38
CA LYS A 181 57.16 -67.73 -43.72
C LYS A 181 55.71 -67.71 -44.21
N LYS A 182 55.24 -68.75 -44.91
CA LYS A 182 53.85 -68.91 -45.39
C LYS A 182 52.91 -69.27 -44.23
N GLU A 183 53.31 -70.21 -43.39
CA GLU A 183 52.59 -70.63 -42.18
C GLU A 183 52.44 -69.47 -41.18
N LEU A 184 53.52 -68.72 -40.92
CA LEU A 184 53.50 -67.57 -40.01
C LEU A 184 52.51 -66.50 -40.49
N LYS A 185 52.48 -66.20 -41.79
CA LYS A 185 51.49 -65.29 -42.40
C LYS A 185 50.05 -65.80 -42.31
N LEU A 186 49.85 -67.12 -42.43
CA LEU A 186 48.53 -67.74 -42.24
C LEU A 186 48.09 -67.66 -40.76
N ASN A 187 48.99 -67.94 -39.82
CA ASN A 187 48.74 -67.83 -38.39
C ASN A 187 48.49 -66.37 -37.96
N GLU A 188 49.18 -65.39 -38.55
CA GLU A 188 48.86 -63.96 -38.39
C GLU A 188 47.48 -63.62 -38.94
N ARG A 189 47.12 -64.11 -40.14
CA ARG A 189 45.79 -63.90 -40.72
C ARG A 189 44.68 -64.54 -39.88
N ILE A 190 44.90 -65.74 -39.35
CA ILE A 190 43.97 -66.43 -38.43
C ILE A 190 43.84 -65.62 -37.15
N ARG A 191 44.95 -65.15 -36.55
CA ARG A 191 44.94 -64.31 -35.35
C ARG A 191 44.19 -62.99 -35.57
N LEU A 192 44.34 -62.36 -36.73
CA LEU A 192 43.60 -61.17 -37.13
C LEU A 192 42.10 -61.45 -37.34
N LEU A 193 41.74 -62.59 -37.95
CA LEU A 193 40.34 -63.00 -38.11
C LEU A 193 39.67 -63.30 -36.76
N VAL A 194 40.35 -64.01 -35.86
CA VAL A 194 39.87 -64.24 -34.48
C VAL A 194 39.72 -62.92 -33.74
N ALA A 195 40.71 -62.03 -33.79
CA ALA A 195 40.66 -60.71 -33.16
C ALA A 195 39.64 -59.73 -33.80
N ASN A 196 39.16 -60.02 -35.02
CA ASN A 196 38.03 -59.32 -35.62
C ASN A 196 36.70 -59.94 -35.19
N ASN A 197 36.62 -61.28 -35.11
CA ASN A 197 35.42 -61.97 -34.67
C ASN A 197 35.08 -61.67 -33.20
N THR A 198 36.07 -61.67 -32.29
CA THR A 198 35.84 -61.28 -30.89
C THR A 198 35.39 -59.83 -30.72
N LYS A 199 35.83 -58.92 -31.60
CA LYS A 199 35.31 -57.53 -31.66
C LYS A 199 33.88 -57.48 -32.17
N LEU A 200 33.55 -58.26 -33.19
CA LEU A 200 32.17 -58.36 -33.71
C LEU A 200 31.24 -58.93 -32.63
N GLU A 201 31.61 -60.03 -31.97
CA GLU A 201 30.85 -60.57 -30.83
C GLU A 201 30.68 -59.55 -29.69
N ALA A 202 31.74 -58.83 -29.32
CA ALA A 202 31.66 -57.80 -28.27
C ALA A 202 30.72 -56.65 -28.68
N SER A 203 30.74 -56.24 -29.95
CA SER A 203 29.76 -55.26 -30.46
C SER A 203 28.33 -55.81 -30.45
N LEU A 204 28.15 -57.09 -30.81
CA LEU A 204 26.84 -57.75 -30.82
C LEU A 204 26.25 -57.85 -29.41
N ARG A 205 27.07 -58.20 -28.41
CA ARG A 205 26.70 -58.19 -26.98
C ARG A 205 26.26 -56.78 -26.54
N SER A 206 27.04 -55.75 -26.86
CA SER A 206 26.67 -54.37 -26.52
C SER A 206 25.42 -53.84 -27.24
N TYR A 207 25.07 -54.37 -28.42
CA TYR A 207 23.79 -54.08 -29.07
C TYR A 207 22.62 -54.85 -28.42
N ALA A 208 22.84 -56.09 -27.96
CA ALA A 208 21.83 -56.87 -27.23
C ALA A 208 21.51 -56.22 -25.87
N GLU A 209 22.54 -55.87 -25.08
CA GLU A 209 22.41 -55.17 -23.79
C GLU A 209 21.59 -53.88 -23.92
N LYS A 210 21.87 -53.05 -24.93
CA LYS A 210 21.11 -51.82 -25.21
C LYS A 210 19.67 -52.09 -25.66
N ASN A 211 19.43 -53.20 -26.37
CA ASN A 211 18.09 -53.59 -26.78
C ASN A 211 17.25 -54.07 -25.58
N GLU A 212 17.86 -54.78 -24.63
CA GLU A 212 17.23 -55.14 -23.35
C GLU A 212 16.94 -53.88 -22.51
N GLU A 213 17.88 -52.93 -22.42
CA GLU A 213 17.68 -51.64 -21.73
C GLU A 213 16.53 -50.82 -22.34
N LEU A 214 16.41 -50.80 -23.68
CA LEU A 214 15.31 -50.13 -24.39
C LEU A 214 13.97 -50.84 -24.21
N LEU A 215 13.95 -52.18 -24.15
CA LEU A 215 12.73 -52.95 -23.85
C LEU A 215 12.25 -52.72 -22.42
N LEU A 216 13.17 -52.61 -21.45
CA LEU A 216 12.86 -52.25 -20.06
C LEU A 216 12.18 -50.87 -19.98
N LYS A 217 12.79 -49.86 -20.62
CA LYS A 217 12.25 -48.49 -20.69
C LYS A 217 10.92 -48.40 -21.44
N LEU A 218 10.72 -49.22 -22.47
CA LEU A 218 9.42 -49.33 -23.15
C LEU A 218 8.36 -49.92 -22.22
N GLY A 219 8.70 -50.96 -21.45
CA GLY A 219 7.83 -51.53 -20.41
C GLY A 219 7.44 -50.52 -19.33
N GLU A 220 8.40 -49.74 -18.83
CA GLU A 220 8.15 -48.65 -17.87
C GLU A 220 7.15 -47.60 -18.43
N ILE A 221 7.31 -47.20 -19.70
CA ILE A 221 6.39 -46.27 -20.37
C ILE A 221 5.02 -46.89 -20.59
N GLU A 222 4.95 -48.15 -21.05
CA GLU A 222 3.68 -48.86 -21.19
C GLU A 222 2.94 -48.99 -19.85
N ASP A 223 3.64 -49.31 -18.77
CA ASP A 223 3.03 -49.52 -17.46
C ASP A 223 2.58 -48.19 -16.84
N LEU A 224 3.28 -47.07 -17.08
CA LEU A 224 2.78 -45.72 -16.78
C LEU A 224 1.50 -45.41 -17.58
N VAL A 225 1.46 -45.72 -18.88
CA VAL A 225 0.27 -45.53 -19.74
C VAL A 225 -0.91 -46.38 -19.23
N LYS A 226 -0.68 -47.64 -18.85
CA LYS A 226 -1.69 -48.54 -18.25
C LYS A 226 -2.20 -48.01 -16.91
N VAL A 227 -1.30 -47.65 -15.98
CA VAL A 227 -1.64 -47.15 -14.63
C VAL A 227 -2.46 -45.86 -14.70
N HIS A 228 -2.17 -44.96 -15.64
CA HIS A 228 -2.93 -43.73 -15.84
C HIS A 228 -4.14 -43.87 -16.78
N ASN A 229 -4.47 -45.10 -17.25
CA ASN A 229 -5.56 -45.40 -18.18
C ASN A 229 -5.51 -44.58 -19.49
N LEU A 230 -4.31 -44.23 -19.94
CA LEU A 230 -4.09 -43.41 -21.14
C LEU A 230 -4.16 -44.28 -22.40
N LYS A 231 -4.69 -43.73 -23.49
CA LYS A 231 -4.93 -44.45 -24.76
C LYS A 231 -3.80 -44.25 -25.79
N SER A 232 -2.93 -43.26 -25.58
CA SER A 232 -1.70 -43.06 -26.34
C SER A 232 -0.60 -42.48 -25.45
N VAL A 233 0.66 -42.66 -25.87
CA VAL A 233 1.82 -41.95 -25.30
C VAL A 233 1.68 -40.43 -25.50
N ASP A 234 1.00 -39.97 -26.55
CA ASP A 234 0.71 -38.54 -26.76
C ASP A 234 -0.10 -37.96 -25.59
N GLN A 235 -1.08 -38.71 -25.08
CA GLN A 235 -1.88 -38.30 -23.92
C GLN A 235 -1.06 -38.24 -22.62
N LEU A 236 0.02 -39.03 -22.53
CA LEU A 236 0.98 -38.94 -21.42
C LEU A 236 1.80 -37.64 -21.55
N PHE A 237 2.22 -37.25 -22.76
CA PHE A 237 2.88 -35.98 -23.00
C PHE A 237 1.95 -34.78 -22.75
N ASP A 238 0.69 -34.82 -23.17
CA ASP A 238 -0.30 -33.77 -22.90
C ASP A 238 -0.54 -33.60 -21.38
N VAL A 239 -0.70 -34.70 -20.64
CA VAL A 239 -0.85 -34.68 -19.19
C VAL A 239 0.41 -34.17 -18.50
N LEU A 240 1.61 -34.56 -18.96
CA LEU A 240 2.89 -34.07 -18.43
C LEU A 240 3.08 -32.56 -18.70
N ALA A 241 2.71 -32.09 -19.90
CA ALA A 241 2.75 -30.68 -20.27
C ALA A 241 1.75 -29.85 -19.43
N ALA A 242 0.53 -30.34 -19.26
CA ALA A 242 -0.48 -29.71 -18.41
C ALA A 242 -0.06 -29.68 -16.91
N ALA A 243 0.61 -30.73 -16.42
CA ALA A 243 1.18 -30.76 -15.07
C ALA A 243 2.36 -29.80 -14.90
N SER A 244 3.24 -29.72 -15.91
CA SER A 244 4.36 -28.77 -15.96
C SER A 244 3.86 -27.32 -15.97
N GLN A 245 2.86 -27.01 -16.79
CA GLN A 245 2.21 -25.70 -16.85
C GLN A 245 1.56 -25.34 -15.52
N LYS A 246 0.79 -26.27 -14.91
CA LYS A 246 0.20 -26.07 -13.57
C LYS A 246 1.27 -25.79 -12.50
N ASN A 247 2.40 -26.49 -12.52
CA ASN A 247 3.53 -26.18 -11.62
C ASN A 247 4.12 -24.78 -11.89
N SER A 248 4.25 -24.37 -13.15
CA SER A 248 4.70 -23.02 -13.52
C SER A 248 3.74 -21.94 -12.97
N ASP A 249 2.43 -22.14 -13.10
CA ASP A 249 1.43 -21.17 -12.68
C ASP A 249 1.23 -21.14 -11.15
N LEU A 250 1.33 -22.30 -10.48
CA LEU A 250 1.39 -22.37 -9.02
C LEU A 250 2.64 -21.67 -8.47
N GLN A 251 3.80 -21.81 -9.13
CA GLN A 251 5.03 -21.10 -8.75
C GLN A 251 4.87 -19.57 -8.90
N LYS A 252 4.28 -19.10 -10.01
CA LYS A 252 3.96 -17.68 -10.21
C LYS A 252 3.02 -17.15 -9.14
N ALA A 253 1.95 -17.89 -8.81
CA ALA A 253 1.00 -17.53 -7.77
C ALA A 253 1.66 -17.47 -6.38
N LEU A 254 2.53 -18.42 -6.06
CA LEU A 254 3.30 -18.46 -4.82
C LEU A 254 4.28 -17.27 -4.72
N ASP A 255 4.95 -16.91 -5.81
CA ASP A 255 5.89 -15.78 -5.82
C ASP A 255 5.18 -14.42 -5.81
N LEU A 256 4.00 -14.30 -6.43
CA LEU A 256 3.06 -13.18 -6.23
C LEU A 256 2.65 -13.06 -4.75
N GLN A 257 2.31 -14.18 -4.09
CA GLN A 257 1.92 -14.18 -2.68
C GLN A 257 3.07 -13.81 -1.74
N LYS A 258 4.33 -14.16 -2.09
CA LYS A 258 5.54 -13.67 -1.39
C LYS A 258 5.82 -12.19 -1.63
N ALA A 259 5.56 -11.69 -2.85
CA ALA A 259 5.72 -10.28 -3.20
C ALA A 259 4.66 -9.39 -2.51
N CYS A 260 3.49 -9.94 -2.20
CA CYS A 260 2.53 -9.29 -1.30
C CYS A 260 3.11 -9.17 0.12
N ASN A 261 3.66 -8.00 0.43
CA ASN A 261 4.22 -7.65 1.74
C ASN A 261 3.13 -7.49 2.82
N TRP A 262 2.50 -8.60 3.21
CA TRP A 262 1.45 -8.65 4.23
C TRP A 262 1.96 -8.21 5.61
N GLU A 263 3.22 -8.50 5.95
CA GLU A 263 3.85 -8.02 7.18
C GLU A 263 3.97 -6.48 7.18
N GLY A 264 4.30 -5.88 6.04
CA GLY A 264 4.29 -4.43 5.83
C GLY A 264 2.90 -3.83 6.01
N LYS A 265 1.89 -4.37 5.30
CA LYS A 265 0.48 -3.93 5.42
C LYS A 265 -0.04 -4.05 6.87
N TYR A 266 0.26 -5.16 7.55
CA TYR A 266 -0.11 -5.35 8.95
C TYR A 266 0.55 -4.31 9.87
N LYS A 267 1.86 -4.07 9.72
CA LYS A 267 2.60 -3.04 10.49
C LYS A 267 2.15 -1.62 10.18
N GLU A 268 1.55 -1.38 9.02
CA GLU A 268 1.01 -0.09 8.60
C GLU A 268 -0.38 0.15 9.19
N ILE A 269 -1.26 -0.84 9.11
CA ILE A 269 -2.57 -0.86 9.80
C ILE A 269 -2.37 -0.71 11.32
N GLN A 270 -1.40 -1.42 11.92
CA GLN A 270 -1.08 -1.27 13.33
C GLN A 270 -0.62 0.16 13.67
N ARG A 271 0.23 0.79 12.83
CA ARG A 271 0.65 2.19 13.00
C ARG A 271 -0.51 3.19 12.88
N ALA A 272 -1.48 2.90 12.01
CA ALA A 272 -2.70 3.71 11.88
C ALA A 272 -3.54 3.64 13.16
N PHE A 273 -3.78 2.44 13.70
CA PHE A 273 -4.49 2.27 14.99
C PHE A 273 -3.74 2.90 16.17
N GLU A 274 -2.41 2.78 16.24
CA GLU A 274 -1.60 3.45 17.26
C GLU A 274 -1.73 4.98 17.17
N LYS A 275 -1.70 5.55 15.96
CA LYS A 275 -1.92 6.99 15.72
C LYS A 275 -3.34 7.44 16.08
N GLU A 276 -4.37 6.69 15.70
CA GLU A 276 -5.77 6.98 16.04
C GLU A 276 -6.00 6.95 17.56
N LEU A 277 -5.35 6.02 18.26
CA LEU A 277 -5.41 5.93 19.73
C LEU A 277 -4.77 7.15 20.41
N ASP A 278 -3.65 7.65 19.89
CA ASP A 278 -2.99 8.86 20.40
C ASP A 278 -3.81 10.12 20.08
N GLU A 279 -4.35 10.26 18.86
CA GLU A 279 -5.24 11.36 18.48
C GLU A 279 -6.51 11.39 19.36
N LYS A 280 -7.11 10.23 19.64
CA LYS A 280 -8.24 10.07 20.56
C LYS A 280 -7.89 10.42 22.01
N GLN A 281 -6.67 10.14 22.47
CA GLN A 281 -6.20 10.57 23.78
C GLN A 281 -6.01 12.10 23.85
N ASP A 282 -5.47 12.72 22.80
CA ASP A 282 -5.29 14.16 22.75
C ASP A 282 -6.62 14.92 22.63
N CYS A 283 -7.58 14.42 21.85
CA CYS A 283 -8.96 14.94 21.85
C CYS A 283 -9.62 14.82 23.23
N LYS A 284 -9.42 13.69 23.94
CA LYS A 284 -9.91 13.53 25.32
C LYS A 284 -9.25 14.52 26.29
N ARG A 285 -7.95 14.80 26.12
CA ARG A 285 -7.21 15.81 26.90
C ARG A 285 -7.75 17.21 26.64
N GLN A 286 -7.90 17.61 25.38
CA GLN A 286 -8.49 18.89 24.99
C GLN A 286 -9.92 19.05 25.53
N LEU A 287 -10.75 18.01 25.45
CA LEU A 287 -12.10 18.01 26.03
C LEU A 287 -12.10 18.18 27.56
N SER A 288 -11.12 17.59 28.27
CA SER A 288 -10.99 17.80 29.71
C SER A 288 -10.50 19.21 30.07
N GLU A 289 -9.61 19.78 29.26
CA GLU A 289 -9.10 21.14 29.43
C GLU A 289 -10.20 22.18 29.17
N ALA A 290 -10.96 22.04 28.08
CA ALA A 290 -12.12 22.88 27.76
C ALA A 290 -13.22 22.80 28.84
N LYS A 291 -13.46 21.62 29.44
CA LYS A 291 -14.39 21.47 30.56
C LYS A 291 -13.94 22.25 31.80
N VAL A 292 -12.66 22.18 32.16
CA VAL A 292 -12.10 22.95 33.29
C VAL A 292 -12.16 24.46 33.01
N GLN A 293 -11.90 24.91 31.78
CA GLN A 293 -12.05 26.31 31.39
C GLN A 293 -13.52 26.78 31.49
N LEU A 294 -14.47 25.96 31.04
CA LEU A 294 -15.90 26.26 31.14
C LEU A 294 -16.39 26.29 32.60
N GLU A 295 -15.95 25.34 33.43
CA GLU A 295 -16.26 25.32 34.87
C GLU A 295 -15.65 26.53 35.60
N LEU A 296 -14.44 26.97 35.23
CA LEU A 296 -13.83 28.18 35.75
C LEU A 296 -14.62 29.45 35.37
N LEU A 297 -15.03 29.57 34.10
CA LEU A 297 -15.85 30.69 33.62
C LEU A 297 -17.25 30.70 34.25
N GLN A 298 -17.86 29.54 34.46
CA GLN A 298 -19.13 29.41 35.19
C GLN A 298 -18.98 29.86 36.66
N ASN A 299 -17.92 29.44 37.35
CA ASN A 299 -17.67 29.89 38.72
C ASN A 299 -17.36 31.40 38.78
N GLN A 300 -16.61 31.96 37.83
CA GLN A 300 -16.40 33.41 37.74
C GLN A 300 -17.72 34.15 37.54
N SER A 301 -18.55 33.75 36.57
CA SER A 301 -19.83 34.43 36.31
C SER A 301 -20.79 34.32 37.50
N ARG A 302 -20.76 33.21 38.24
CA ARG A 302 -21.51 33.04 39.49
C ARG A 302 -21.04 34.02 40.58
N LEU A 303 -19.73 34.13 40.80
CA LEU A 303 -19.14 35.08 41.76
C LEU A 303 -19.40 36.54 41.37
N GLU A 304 -19.36 36.86 40.07
CA GLU A 304 -19.74 38.19 39.58
C GLU A 304 -21.23 38.50 39.81
N LEU A 305 -22.13 37.51 39.66
CA LEU A 305 -23.54 37.67 39.96
C LEU A 305 -23.79 37.82 41.47
N GLU A 306 -23.14 36.99 42.30
CA GLU A 306 -23.18 37.10 43.77
C GLU A 306 -22.77 38.52 44.21
N LEU A 307 -21.61 39.01 43.74
CA LEU A 307 -21.11 40.35 44.03
C LEU A 307 -22.05 41.47 43.51
N LYS A 308 -22.62 41.33 42.31
CA LYS A 308 -23.62 42.27 41.78
C LYS A 308 -24.89 42.29 42.64
N THR A 309 -25.35 41.13 43.14
CA THR A 309 -26.50 41.06 44.05
C THR A 309 -26.20 41.65 45.43
N GLU A 310 -24.97 41.52 45.93
CA GLU A 310 -24.55 42.16 47.19
C GLU A 310 -24.53 43.69 47.06
N ILE A 311 -23.96 44.23 45.98
CA ILE A 311 -24.00 45.68 45.70
C ILE A 311 -25.44 46.20 45.57
N ILE A 312 -26.32 45.45 44.90
CA ILE A 312 -27.75 45.79 44.81
C ILE A 312 -28.41 45.77 46.20
N ALA A 313 -28.06 44.83 47.08
CA ALA A 313 -28.57 44.79 48.45
C ALA A 313 -28.06 45.98 49.30
N GLN A 314 -26.78 46.34 49.16
CA GLN A 314 -26.18 47.51 49.82
C GLN A 314 -26.85 48.81 49.38
N LEU A 315 -26.97 49.05 48.06
CA LEU A 315 -27.65 50.23 47.50
C LEU A 315 -29.13 50.32 47.91
N ASN A 316 -29.84 49.18 47.96
CA ASN A 316 -31.22 49.17 48.47
C ASN A 316 -31.29 49.53 49.97
N HIS A 317 -30.30 49.12 50.77
CA HIS A 317 -30.22 49.50 52.18
C HIS A 317 -29.91 50.99 52.37
N GLU A 318 -29.00 51.56 51.57
CA GLU A 318 -28.73 53.00 51.53
C GLU A 318 -29.96 53.81 51.12
N ILE A 319 -30.71 53.36 50.10
CA ILE A 319 -31.97 53.98 49.67
C ILE A 319 -33.03 53.92 50.78
N MET A 320 -33.12 52.82 51.54
CA MET A 320 -34.00 52.73 52.70
C MET A 320 -33.57 53.68 53.83
N ALA A 321 -32.28 53.70 54.18
CA ALA A 321 -31.76 54.59 55.21
C ALA A 321 -31.99 56.07 54.87
N ALA A 322 -31.66 56.50 53.64
CA ALA A 322 -31.90 57.87 53.18
C ALA A 322 -33.39 58.23 53.13
N LYS A 323 -34.27 57.25 52.88
CA LYS A 323 -35.73 57.44 52.95
C LYS A 323 -36.23 57.60 54.39
N ASP A 324 -35.68 56.85 55.34
CA ASP A 324 -36.05 56.94 56.75
C ASP A 324 -35.47 58.21 57.41
N GLU A 325 -34.26 58.65 57.00
CA GLU A 325 -33.70 59.96 57.34
C GLU A 325 -34.57 61.10 56.78
N SER A 326 -34.96 61.03 55.50
CA SER A 326 -35.87 62.01 54.88
C SER A 326 -37.24 62.04 55.57
N SER A 327 -37.78 60.87 55.94
CA SER A 327 -39.06 60.74 56.67
C SER A 327 -38.97 61.34 58.09
N THR A 328 -37.88 61.10 58.81
CA THR A 328 -37.68 61.67 60.16
C THR A 328 -37.38 63.16 60.13
N GLU A 329 -36.69 63.66 59.10
CA GLU A 329 -36.52 65.11 58.86
C GLU A 329 -37.85 65.78 58.49
N VAL A 330 -38.70 65.15 57.67
CA VAL A 330 -40.06 65.65 57.39
C VAL A 330 -40.86 65.75 58.69
N LEU A 331 -40.89 64.71 59.53
CA LEU A 331 -41.57 64.74 60.84
C LEU A 331 -40.99 65.84 61.75
N ARG A 332 -39.67 66.08 61.73
CA ARG A 332 -39.02 67.16 62.50
C ARG A 332 -39.44 68.54 61.99
N LEU A 333 -39.54 68.73 60.68
CA LEU A 333 -39.97 69.97 60.05
C LEU A 333 -41.47 70.23 60.29
N GLU A 334 -42.32 69.22 60.16
CA GLU A 334 -43.75 69.29 60.51
C GLU A 334 -43.94 69.70 61.98
N ALA A 335 -43.22 69.05 62.90
CA ALA A 335 -43.24 69.40 64.32
C ALA A 335 -42.75 70.83 64.59
N LYS A 336 -41.74 71.33 63.86
CA LYS A 336 -41.30 72.74 64.01
C LYS A 336 -42.27 73.73 63.35
N VAL A 337 -42.94 73.39 62.25
CA VAL A 337 -44.00 74.21 61.65
C VAL A 337 -45.19 74.32 62.60
N GLU A 338 -45.61 73.24 63.24
CA GLU A 338 -46.70 73.27 64.22
C GLU A 338 -46.29 74.01 65.50
N SER A 339 -45.05 73.84 65.96
CA SER A 339 -44.47 74.70 67.02
C SER A 339 -44.49 76.17 66.65
N LEU A 340 -44.15 76.54 65.40
CA LEU A 340 -44.18 77.93 64.92
C LEU A 340 -45.61 78.47 64.73
N ARG A 341 -46.61 77.61 64.49
CA ARG A 341 -48.03 78.00 64.54
C ARG A 341 -48.47 78.30 65.96
N MET A 342 -48.18 77.41 66.90
CA MET A 342 -48.46 77.62 68.33
C MET A 342 -47.72 78.84 68.90
N GLU A 343 -46.50 79.11 68.42
CA GLU A 343 -45.70 80.29 68.75
C GLU A 343 -46.25 81.57 68.12
N ASN A 344 -46.73 81.55 66.86
CA ASN A 344 -47.45 82.70 66.29
C ASN A 344 -48.79 82.94 66.99
N GLU A 345 -49.53 81.90 67.38
CA GLU A 345 -50.77 82.03 68.15
C GLU A 345 -50.53 82.56 69.56
N SER A 346 -49.42 82.22 70.21
CA SER A 346 -49.05 82.79 71.51
C SER A 346 -48.49 84.20 71.36
N PHE A 347 -47.77 84.49 70.28
CA PHE A 347 -47.30 85.85 69.96
C PHE A 347 -48.47 86.78 69.67
N LEU A 348 -49.48 86.36 68.89
CA LEU A 348 -50.74 87.11 68.68
C LEU A 348 -51.54 87.35 69.98
N LYS A 349 -51.43 86.46 70.97
CA LYS A 349 -51.99 86.66 72.32
C LYS A 349 -51.13 87.60 73.17
N THR A 350 -49.82 87.66 72.93
CA THR A 350 -48.84 88.44 73.72
C THR A 350 -48.64 89.87 73.18
N SER A 351 -48.73 90.07 71.87
CA SER A 351 -48.61 91.38 71.19
C SER A 351 -49.75 92.35 71.53
N HIS A 352 -50.80 91.87 72.20
CA HIS A 352 -51.83 92.71 72.83
C HIS A 352 -51.43 93.23 74.23
N THR A 353 -50.23 92.93 74.74
CA THR A 353 -49.84 93.18 76.15
C THR A 353 -48.45 93.77 76.39
N ALA A 354 -47.67 94.10 75.35
CA ALA A 354 -46.29 94.59 75.50
C ALA A 354 -45.97 95.78 74.57
N ASP A 355 -46.20 97.00 75.07
CA ASP A 355 -45.80 98.27 74.45
C ASP A 355 -45.11 99.14 75.51
N ALA A 356 -43.76 99.14 75.55
CA ALA A 356 -42.93 100.07 76.31
C ALA A 356 -41.41 99.92 76.05
N SER A 357 -40.70 101.06 76.10
CA SER A 357 -39.26 101.28 76.38
C SER A 357 -38.18 100.84 75.37
N GLU A 358 -37.52 101.86 74.80
CA GLU A 358 -36.15 101.91 74.26
C GLU A 358 -35.14 101.99 75.44
N ASP A 359 -33.81 101.81 75.33
CA ASP A 359 -32.82 102.69 74.66
C ASP A 359 -31.39 102.05 74.60
N PRO A 360 -30.46 102.55 73.75
CA PRO A 360 -29.04 102.11 73.66
C PRO A 360 -28.03 103.16 74.19
N ASP A 361 -26.71 102.85 74.26
CA ASP A 361 -25.62 103.72 73.70
C ASP A 361 -24.18 103.09 73.78
N ALA A 362 -23.22 103.82 73.19
CA ALA A 362 -21.80 104.01 73.56
C ALA A 362 -20.70 103.27 72.75
N SER A 363 -19.99 104.05 71.91
CA SER A 363 -18.65 103.77 71.33
C SER A 363 -17.55 104.52 72.14
N THR A 364 -16.23 104.60 71.85
CA THR A 364 -15.54 104.97 70.59
C THR A 364 -13.99 104.87 70.69
N SER A 365 -13.33 104.80 69.53
CA SER A 365 -12.00 105.40 69.17
C SER A 365 -10.70 105.06 69.93
N THR A 366 -9.93 104.14 69.32
CA THR A 366 -8.50 104.25 68.91
C THR A 366 -7.64 105.48 69.30
N LYS A 367 -6.36 105.24 69.63
CA LYS A 367 -5.24 106.16 69.33
C LYS A 367 -3.93 105.40 69.08
N LYS A 368 -3.06 105.91 68.20
CA LYS A 368 -1.89 105.20 67.68
C LYS A 368 -0.72 105.12 68.67
N LEU A 369 -0.34 103.91 69.05
CA LEU A 369 1.06 103.54 69.31
C LEU A 369 1.56 102.77 68.07
N VAL A 370 2.89 102.67 67.86
CA VAL A 370 3.43 101.60 67.00
C VAL A 370 3.55 100.39 67.91
N ASP A 371 2.48 99.62 67.98
CA ASP A 371 2.31 98.62 69.03
C ASP A 371 3.31 97.46 68.89
N TYR A 372 3.65 96.88 70.04
CA TYR A 372 4.27 95.55 70.10
C TYR A 372 3.44 94.50 69.33
N ALA A 373 2.11 94.71 69.26
CA ALA A 373 1.19 93.94 68.43
C ALA A 373 1.47 94.04 66.92
N ASP A 374 2.02 95.14 66.38
CA ASP A 374 2.37 95.22 64.96
C ASP A 374 3.67 94.48 64.64
N PHE A 375 4.61 94.45 65.59
CA PHE A 375 5.79 93.58 65.51
C PHE A 375 5.40 92.09 65.64
N LEU A 376 4.46 91.76 66.54
CA LEU A 376 3.90 90.40 66.62
C LEU A 376 3.21 89.99 65.32
N LYS A 377 2.35 90.83 64.73
CA LYS A 377 1.72 90.58 63.41
C LYS A 377 2.78 90.36 62.31
N LEU A 378 3.88 91.11 62.32
CA LEU A 378 4.96 90.92 61.35
C LEU A 378 5.70 89.59 61.56
N SER A 379 5.95 89.20 62.81
CA SER A 379 6.52 87.89 63.17
C SER A 379 5.57 86.74 62.82
N GLU A 380 4.28 86.90 63.07
CA GLU A 380 3.22 85.93 62.79
C GLU A 380 3.00 85.77 61.27
N THR A 381 3.00 86.86 60.50
CA THR A 381 2.95 86.78 59.03
C THR A 381 4.21 86.15 58.43
N HIS A 382 5.40 86.42 58.99
CA HIS A 382 6.63 85.72 58.60
C HIS A 382 6.55 84.21 58.92
N GLN A 383 6.09 83.84 60.12
CA GLN A 383 5.94 82.45 60.53
C GLN A 383 4.87 81.70 59.71
N ASN A 384 3.77 82.36 59.38
CA ASN A 384 2.71 81.83 58.52
C ASN A 384 3.20 81.69 57.07
N LEU A 385 3.94 82.67 56.54
CA LEU A 385 4.59 82.56 55.22
C LEU A 385 5.63 81.43 55.17
N GLN A 386 6.39 81.23 56.25
CA GLN A 386 7.34 80.12 56.36
C GLN A 386 6.63 78.76 56.43
N ALA A 387 5.52 78.66 57.17
CA ALA A 387 4.68 77.46 57.20
C ALA A 387 4.04 77.16 55.83
N GLN A 388 3.55 78.19 55.13
CA GLN A 388 3.04 78.08 53.77
C GLN A 388 4.15 77.63 52.80
N TYR A 389 5.37 78.14 52.91
CA TYR A 389 6.50 77.71 52.08
C TYR A 389 6.85 76.22 52.29
N VAL A 390 6.89 75.77 53.55
CA VAL A 390 7.12 74.34 53.87
C VAL A 390 5.99 73.46 53.33
N SER A 391 4.73 73.85 53.53
CA SER A 391 3.56 73.14 53.00
C SER A 391 3.57 73.10 51.46
N LEU A 392 3.96 74.19 50.79
CA LEU A 392 4.14 74.22 49.35
C LEU A 392 5.26 73.25 48.92
N GLN A 393 6.39 73.23 49.63
CA GLN A 393 7.49 72.31 49.34
C GLN A 393 7.10 70.84 49.52
N GLU A 394 6.26 70.52 50.52
CA GLU A 394 5.73 69.17 50.74
C GLU A 394 4.74 68.74 49.66
N THR A 395 3.80 69.62 49.28
CA THR A 395 2.89 69.35 48.16
C THR A 395 3.61 69.20 46.82
N TRP A 396 4.65 70.00 46.54
CA TRP A 396 5.51 69.83 45.37
C TRP A 396 6.24 68.48 45.37
N LYS A 397 6.82 68.05 46.49
CA LYS A 397 7.44 66.71 46.61
C LYS A 397 6.45 65.57 46.40
N LEU A 398 5.20 65.73 46.87
CA LEU A 398 4.15 64.71 46.72
C LEU A 398 3.65 64.65 45.27
N ILE A 399 3.55 65.78 44.58
CA ILE A 399 3.30 65.84 43.13
C ILE A 399 4.46 65.22 42.35
N GLU A 400 5.71 65.56 42.69
CA GLU A 400 6.91 65.00 42.06
C GLU A 400 6.95 63.47 42.20
N SER A 401 6.74 62.94 43.42
CA SER A 401 6.67 61.49 43.68
C SER A 401 5.51 60.82 42.92
N SER A 402 4.34 61.47 42.84
CA SER A 402 3.21 60.98 42.04
C SER A 402 3.54 60.92 40.53
N LEU A 403 4.28 61.90 40.02
CA LEU A 403 4.72 61.93 38.63
C LEU A 403 5.83 60.90 38.35
N GLN A 404 6.78 60.72 39.27
CA GLN A 404 7.81 59.68 39.20
C GLN A 404 7.18 58.28 39.18
N GLY A 405 6.26 57.98 40.10
CA GLY A 405 5.53 56.70 40.11
C GLY A 405 4.69 56.46 38.84
N LYS A 406 4.12 57.52 38.23
CA LYS A 406 3.46 57.43 36.92
C LYS A 406 4.44 57.14 35.78
N VAL A 407 5.63 57.75 35.79
CA VAL A 407 6.69 57.47 34.81
C VAL A 407 7.21 56.04 34.94
N GLU A 408 7.41 55.54 36.16
CA GLU A 408 7.81 54.15 36.43
C GLU A 408 6.73 53.16 35.96
N ALA A 409 5.46 53.39 36.29
CA ALA A 409 4.34 52.56 35.83
C ALA A 409 4.18 52.56 34.31
N LEU A 410 4.36 53.71 33.65
CA LEU A 410 4.36 53.82 32.19
C LEU A 410 5.57 53.12 31.57
N SER A 411 6.76 53.17 32.19
CA SER A 411 7.94 52.43 31.72
C SER A 411 7.73 50.92 31.82
N ALA A 412 7.17 50.43 32.93
CA ALA A 412 6.83 49.01 33.11
C ALA A 412 5.77 48.55 32.09
N SER A 413 4.75 49.37 31.82
CA SER A 413 3.77 49.13 30.74
C SER A 413 4.44 49.08 29.36
N VAL A 414 5.35 50.01 29.05
CA VAL A 414 6.11 50.02 27.81
C VAL A 414 7.01 48.77 27.67
N ASP A 415 7.66 48.32 28.74
CA ASP A 415 8.55 47.13 28.69
C ASP A 415 7.76 45.81 28.63
N THR A 416 6.63 45.69 29.34
CA THR A 416 5.71 44.56 29.15
C THR A 416 5.15 44.51 27.73
N LEU A 417 4.76 45.65 27.14
CA LEU A 417 4.36 45.73 25.74
C LEU A 417 5.49 45.36 24.76
N LYS A 418 6.74 45.78 25.02
CA LYS A 418 7.93 45.34 24.23
C LYS A 418 8.09 43.82 24.27
N THR A 419 8.00 43.19 25.44
CA THR A 419 8.13 41.73 25.56
C THR A 419 6.96 40.98 24.91
N SER A 420 5.74 41.50 25.00
CA SER A 420 4.57 40.96 24.30
C SER A 420 4.75 41.04 22.78
N ARG A 421 5.19 42.19 22.24
CA ARG A 421 5.52 42.39 20.82
C ARG A 421 6.66 41.48 20.35
N ALA A 422 7.63 41.18 21.21
CA ALA A 422 8.71 40.24 20.89
C ALA A 422 8.23 38.78 20.82
N LYS A 423 7.30 38.37 21.70
CA LYS A 423 6.67 37.05 21.68
C LYS A 423 5.83 36.84 20.42
N SER A 424 4.87 37.73 20.16
CA SER A 424 4.01 37.66 18.97
C SER A 424 4.82 37.79 17.67
N GLY A 425 5.89 38.60 17.66
CA GLY A 425 6.83 38.67 16.54
C GLY A 425 7.64 37.38 16.30
N ALA A 426 7.85 36.55 17.33
CA ALA A 426 8.47 35.23 17.19
C ALA A 426 7.44 34.17 16.76
N GLU A 427 6.20 34.25 17.24
CA GLU A 427 5.09 33.39 16.84
C GLU A 427 4.71 33.61 15.37
N LEU A 428 4.63 34.86 14.90
CA LEU A 428 4.44 35.18 13.49
C LEU A 428 5.54 34.58 12.60
N LYS A 429 6.81 34.63 13.03
CA LYS A 429 7.91 33.98 12.30
C LYS A 429 7.77 32.45 12.27
N LYS A 430 7.30 31.84 13.37
CA LYS A 430 7.04 30.40 13.46
C LYS A 430 5.85 29.97 12.58
N LEU A 431 4.80 30.79 12.50
CA LEU A 431 3.66 30.59 11.61
C LEU A 431 4.04 30.76 10.14
N HIS A 432 4.83 31.79 9.80
CA HIS A 432 5.34 32.00 8.44
C HIS A 432 6.26 30.84 8.00
N ALA A 433 7.11 30.32 8.91
CA ALA A 433 7.94 29.14 8.61
C ALA A 433 7.10 27.87 8.39
N LYS A 434 6.00 27.68 9.15
CA LYS A 434 5.02 26.60 8.89
C LYS A 434 4.31 26.78 7.54
N LEU A 435 3.83 27.99 7.26
CA LEU A 435 3.11 28.30 6.02
C LEU A 435 3.98 28.03 4.79
N ASN A 436 5.26 28.44 4.82
CA ASN A 436 6.20 28.11 3.75
C ASN A 436 6.38 26.59 3.60
N ALA A 437 6.61 25.86 4.69
CA ALA A 437 6.76 24.41 4.63
C ALA A 437 5.51 23.69 4.07
N GLN A 438 4.31 24.22 4.35
CA GLN A 438 3.06 23.72 3.76
C GLN A 438 2.88 24.12 2.29
N LEU A 439 3.42 25.26 1.85
CA LEU A 439 3.47 25.61 0.44
C LEU A 439 4.46 24.71 -0.33
N ASP A 440 5.64 24.46 0.23
CA ASP A 440 6.64 23.53 -0.30
C ASP A 440 6.04 22.10 -0.44
N GLU A 441 5.28 21.65 0.56
CA GLU A 441 4.55 20.38 0.57
C GLU A 441 3.43 20.33 -0.49
N ILE A 442 2.67 21.41 -0.65
CA ILE A 442 1.64 21.54 -1.70
C ILE A 442 2.26 21.55 -3.10
N GLU A 443 3.43 22.17 -3.31
CA GLU A 443 4.14 22.12 -4.59
C GLU A 443 4.71 20.72 -4.89
N ALA A 444 5.24 20.02 -3.89
CA ALA A 444 5.67 18.63 -4.04
C ALA A 444 4.50 17.70 -4.42
N LEU A 445 3.36 17.80 -3.72
CA LEU A 445 2.16 17.02 -4.01
C LEU A 445 1.58 17.32 -5.40
N LYS A 446 1.64 18.58 -5.87
CA LYS A 446 1.25 18.95 -7.25
C LYS A 446 2.16 18.31 -8.30
N ALA A 447 3.47 18.24 -8.05
CA ALA A 447 4.42 17.59 -8.95
C ALA A 447 4.20 16.07 -9.02
N GLU A 448 3.89 15.43 -7.88
CA GLU A 448 3.51 14.01 -7.82
C GLU A 448 2.19 13.74 -8.56
N LEU A 449 1.17 14.59 -8.38
CA LEU A 449 -0.10 14.51 -9.11
C LEU A 449 0.09 14.62 -10.64
N ALA A 450 0.98 15.52 -11.08
CA ALA A 450 1.30 15.67 -12.50
C ALA A 450 2.00 14.43 -13.08
N ALA A 451 2.96 13.85 -12.34
CA ALA A 451 3.63 12.61 -12.76
C ALA A 451 2.67 11.40 -12.81
N LEU A 452 1.75 11.29 -11.85
CA LEU A 452 0.70 10.25 -11.87
C LEU A 452 -0.31 10.45 -13.00
N ALA A 453 -0.62 11.70 -13.38
CA ALA A 453 -1.45 12.00 -14.54
C ALA A 453 -0.77 11.61 -15.86
N GLU A 454 0.53 11.91 -16.01
CA GLU A 454 1.33 11.48 -17.17
C GLU A 454 1.42 9.96 -17.26
N GLN A 455 1.65 9.27 -16.13
CA GLN A 455 1.67 7.81 -16.08
C GLN A 455 0.31 7.19 -16.41
N ASN A 456 -0.80 7.80 -15.98
CA ASN A 456 -2.14 7.34 -16.35
C ASN A 456 -2.41 7.52 -17.85
N ALA A 457 -1.99 8.63 -18.46
CA ALA A 457 -2.10 8.82 -19.91
C ALA A 457 -1.25 7.80 -20.70
N GLU A 458 -0.03 7.47 -20.24
CA GLU A 458 0.78 6.42 -20.86
C GLU A 458 0.12 5.03 -20.76
N ASN A 459 -0.45 4.71 -19.59
CA ASN A 459 -1.21 3.48 -19.38
C ASN A 459 -2.48 3.43 -20.24
N GLU A 460 -3.20 4.53 -20.40
CA GLU A 460 -4.40 4.61 -21.24
C GLU A 460 -4.06 4.35 -22.71
N VAL A 461 -3.03 5.02 -23.25
CA VAL A 461 -2.52 4.76 -24.61
C VAL A 461 -2.08 3.30 -24.76
N ARG A 462 -1.44 2.72 -23.74
CA ARG A 462 -1.03 1.30 -23.74
C ARG A 462 -2.24 0.34 -23.74
N VAL A 463 -3.33 0.69 -23.04
CA VAL A 463 -4.60 -0.06 -23.09
C VAL A 463 -5.27 0.09 -24.46
N GLN A 464 -5.30 1.29 -25.04
CA GLN A 464 -5.84 1.51 -26.38
C GLN A 464 -5.10 0.67 -27.43
N ILE A 465 -3.77 0.67 -27.43
CA ILE A 465 -2.94 -0.18 -28.30
C ILE A 465 -3.28 -1.66 -28.11
N LYS A 466 -3.42 -2.14 -26.87
CA LYS A 466 -3.77 -3.55 -26.61
C LYS A 466 -5.21 -3.89 -27.01
N SER A 467 -6.15 -2.96 -26.91
CA SER A 467 -7.51 -3.17 -27.41
C SER A 467 -7.56 -3.27 -28.94
N ALA A 468 -6.73 -2.49 -29.65
CA ALA A 468 -6.56 -2.60 -31.10
C ALA A 468 -5.92 -3.94 -31.50
N GLU A 469 -4.87 -4.39 -30.79
CA GLU A 469 -4.27 -5.72 -30.99
C GLU A 469 -5.28 -6.86 -30.78
N CYS A 470 -6.19 -6.73 -29.79
CA CYS A 470 -7.26 -7.72 -29.56
C CYS A 470 -8.28 -7.74 -30.70
N ALA A 471 -8.80 -6.57 -31.12
CA ALA A 471 -9.73 -6.49 -32.26
C ALA A 471 -9.10 -7.06 -33.55
N GLU A 472 -7.82 -6.72 -33.81
CA GLU A 472 -7.04 -7.29 -34.90
C GLU A 472 -6.89 -8.82 -34.83
N LEU A 473 -6.99 -9.44 -33.65
CA LEU A 473 -6.94 -10.90 -33.48
C LEU A 473 -8.33 -11.53 -33.60
N GLU A 474 -9.39 -10.83 -33.19
CA GLU A 474 -10.78 -11.23 -33.37
C GLU A 474 -11.16 -11.26 -34.87
N ASP A 475 -10.80 -10.22 -35.63
CA ASP A 475 -10.95 -10.18 -37.09
C ASP A 475 -10.27 -11.39 -37.75
N LYS A 476 -9.02 -11.69 -37.36
CA LYS A 476 -8.25 -12.84 -37.90
C LYS A 476 -8.86 -14.19 -37.51
N ILE A 477 -9.55 -14.28 -36.37
CA ILE A 477 -10.28 -15.48 -35.95
C ILE A 477 -11.55 -15.66 -36.80
N ASP A 478 -12.26 -14.57 -37.13
CA ASP A 478 -13.46 -14.64 -37.98
C ASP A 478 -13.13 -14.85 -39.48
N ASP A 479 -12.02 -14.31 -39.98
CA ASP A 479 -11.45 -14.69 -41.29
C ASP A 479 -11.17 -16.21 -41.35
N LEU A 480 -10.54 -16.78 -40.32
CA LEU A 480 -10.30 -18.22 -40.25
C LEU A 480 -11.61 -19.03 -40.14
N ARG A 481 -12.58 -18.58 -39.34
CA ARG A 481 -13.90 -19.22 -39.22
C ARG A 481 -14.67 -19.19 -40.55
N THR A 482 -14.64 -18.09 -41.30
CA THR A 482 -15.30 -18.00 -42.61
C THR A 482 -14.61 -18.87 -43.66
N ALA A 483 -13.27 -18.93 -43.65
CA ALA A 483 -12.50 -19.85 -44.49
C ALA A 483 -12.84 -21.33 -44.21
N PHE A 484 -12.77 -21.77 -42.95
CA PHE A 484 -13.18 -23.13 -42.56
C PHE A 484 -14.66 -23.41 -42.88
N GLY A 485 -15.54 -22.40 -42.75
CA GLY A 485 -16.95 -22.51 -43.13
C GLY A 485 -17.17 -22.63 -44.65
N ALA A 486 -16.32 -22.03 -45.47
CA ALA A 486 -16.33 -22.17 -46.92
C ALA A 486 -15.78 -23.54 -47.36
N ASP A 487 -14.65 -23.96 -46.80
CA ASP A 487 -14.06 -25.28 -47.06
C ASP A 487 -15.01 -26.41 -46.66
N ARG A 488 -15.67 -26.31 -45.50
CA ARG A 488 -16.70 -27.27 -45.09
C ARG A 488 -17.82 -27.38 -46.12
N LYS A 489 -18.35 -26.25 -46.64
CA LYS A 489 -19.36 -26.26 -47.71
C LYS A 489 -18.83 -26.89 -49.00
N ASN A 490 -17.57 -26.64 -49.36
CA ASN A 490 -16.92 -27.27 -50.51
C ASN A 490 -16.81 -28.79 -50.35
N TYR A 491 -16.45 -29.28 -49.16
CA TYR A 491 -16.41 -30.72 -48.85
C TYR A 491 -17.82 -31.34 -48.80
N ASP A 492 -18.81 -30.68 -48.20
CA ASP A 492 -20.20 -31.14 -48.18
C ASP A 492 -20.77 -31.26 -49.61
N ALA A 493 -20.50 -30.28 -50.48
CA ALA A 493 -20.88 -30.33 -51.90
C ALA A 493 -20.12 -31.42 -52.68
N LYS A 494 -18.84 -31.64 -52.37
CA LYS A 494 -18.04 -32.74 -52.93
C LYS A 494 -18.63 -34.11 -52.55
N ILE A 495 -19.06 -34.27 -51.29
CA ILE A 495 -19.70 -35.48 -50.77
C ILE A 495 -21.05 -35.71 -51.45
N GLN A 496 -21.87 -34.67 -51.62
CA GLN A 496 -23.14 -34.75 -52.34
C GLN A 496 -22.92 -35.22 -53.80
N SER A 497 -22.02 -34.58 -54.54
CA SER A 497 -21.70 -34.96 -55.92
C SER A 497 -21.13 -36.39 -56.05
N LEU A 498 -20.35 -36.85 -55.06
CA LEU A 498 -19.86 -38.23 -55.02
C LEU A 498 -20.98 -39.23 -54.69
N ASN A 499 -21.92 -38.89 -53.82
CA ASN A 499 -23.09 -39.72 -53.52
C ASN A 499 -24.01 -39.84 -54.74
N GLU A 500 -24.30 -38.74 -55.44
CA GLU A 500 -25.04 -38.72 -56.71
C GLU A 500 -24.37 -39.60 -57.78
N ALA A 501 -23.03 -39.52 -57.91
CA ALA A 501 -22.26 -40.39 -58.80
C ALA A 501 -22.39 -41.87 -58.40
N VAL A 502 -22.25 -42.22 -57.12
CA VAL A 502 -22.43 -43.60 -56.61
C VAL A 502 -23.85 -44.11 -56.84
N GLU A 503 -24.86 -43.26 -56.67
CA GLU A 503 -26.27 -43.60 -56.91
C GLU A 503 -26.55 -43.79 -58.42
N SER A 504 -25.97 -42.96 -59.29
CA SER A 504 -26.04 -43.16 -60.74
C SER A 504 -25.39 -44.48 -61.20
N LEU A 505 -24.28 -44.88 -60.57
CA LEU A 505 -23.60 -46.15 -60.84
C LEU A 505 -24.38 -47.37 -60.32
N LYS A 506 -25.06 -47.26 -59.17
CA LYS A 506 -26.06 -48.24 -58.71
C LYS A 506 -27.18 -48.39 -59.73
N ASN A 507 -27.72 -47.29 -60.24
CA ASN A 507 -28.80 -47.30 -61.23
C ASN A 507 -28.37 -47.84 -62.61
N LEU A 508 -27.05 -47.91 -62.88
CA LEU A 508 -26.46 -48.50 -64.09
C LEU A 508 -26.02 -49.97 -63.91
N THR A 509 -26.09 -50.55 -62.71
CA THR A 509 -25.70 -51.96 -62.47
C THR A 509 -26.93 -52.87 -62.35
N PRO A 510 -27.10 -53.88 -63.24
CA PRO A 510 -28.24 -54.78 -63.16
C PRO A 510 -28.16 -55.65 -61.91
N THR A 511 -29.21 -55.61 -61.09
CA THR A 511 -29.21 -56.22 -59.75
C THR A 511 -29.26 -57.75 -59.82
N PHE A 512 -28.12 -58.41 -59.61
CA PHE A 512 -28.10 -59.85 -59.31
C PHE A 512 -28.48 -60.06 -57.84
N THR A 513 -29.73 -60.42 -57.58
CA THR A 513 -30.21 -60.73 -56.22
C THR A 513 -29.69 -62.07 -55.74
N PRO A 514 -29.32 -62.16 -54.46
CA PRO A 514 -29.99 -63.18 -53.65
C PRO A 514 -30.64 -62.63 -52.38
N SER A 515 -31.63 -63.41 -51.91
CA SER A 515 -32.10 -63.56 -50.53
C SER A 515 -30.98 -63.38 -49.48
N VAL A 516 -31.20 -62.85 -48.27
CA VAL A 516 -32.38 -63.05 -47.39
C VAL A 516 -32.72 -61.79 -46.57
N SER A 517 -33.95 -61.69 -46.08
CA SER A 517 -34.45 -60.59 -45.23
C SER A 517 -33.76 -60.48 -43.86
N PHE A 518 -33.60 -59.24 -43.39
CA PHE A 518 -33.94 -58.86 -42.01
C PHE A 518 -34.38 -57.39 -42.00
N ASP A 519 -35.51 -57.09 -41.35
CA ASP A 519 -36.17 -55.78 -41.41
C ASP A 519 -35.82 -54.86 -40.23
N ASN A 520 -35.94 -53.55 -40.49
CA ASN A 520 -36.02 -52.46 -39.51
C ASN A 520 -34.74 -52.16 -38.66
N LEU A 521 -34.54 -50.95 -38.14
CA LEU A 521 -35.40 -49.76 -38.14
C LEU A 521 -34.55 -48.50 -38.42
N ALA A 522 -34.85 -47.75 -39.49
CA ALA A 522 -34.18 -46.49 -39.80
C ALA A 522 -35.21 -45.38 -40.02
N GLY A 523 -35.51 -44.61 -38.98
CA GLY A 523 -36.54 -43.57 -39.05
C GLY A 523 -36.48 -42.57 -37.91
N ILE A 524 -35.83 -41.42 -38.15
CA ILE A 524 -36.18 -40.04 -37.73
C ILE A 524 -35.14 -39.10 -38.38
N GLN A 525 -35.35 -38.75 -39.65
CA GLN A 525 -34.77 -37.56 -40.28
C GLN A 525 -35.75 -37.00 -41.33
N ALA A 526 -36.72 -36.22 -40.87
CA ALA A 526 -37.74 -35.62 -41.74
C ALA A 526 -38.27 -34.29 -41.18
N ARG A 527 -37.49 -33.21 -41.30
CA ARG A 527 -37.98 -31.81 -41.29
C ARG A 527 -36.96 -30.78 -41.79
N ARG A 528 -36.71 -30.76 -43.10
CA ARG A 528 -36.26 -29.56 -43.82
C ARG A 528 -36.92 -29.48 -45.20
N GLY A 529 -37.87 -28.56 -45.33
CA GLY A 529 -38.23 -27.84 -46.57
C GLY A 529 -38.46 -26.38 -46.16
N ALA A 530 -37.89 -25.34 -46.78
CA ALA A 530 -37.65 -25.02 -48.20
C ALA A 530 -38.75 -24.11 -48.79
N TRP A 531 -38.34 -23.29 -49.77
CA TRP A 531 -39.12 -22.27 -50.50
C TRP A 531 -39.45 -21.00 -49.68
N GLY A 532 -39.43 -19.78 -50.25
CA GLY A 532 -39.27 -19.38 -51.67
C GLY A 532 -38.47 -18.08 -51.88
N GLU A 533 -38.45 -17.59 -53.13
CA GLU A 533 -37.51 -16.59 -53.69
C GLU A 533 -38.03 -15.13 -53.77
N PRO A 534 -37.17 -14.13 -54.11
CA PRO A 534 -37.49 -12.69 -54.14
C PRO A 534 -37.87 -12.16 -55.55
N SER A 535 -38.18 -10.86 -55.70
CA SER A 535 -37.74 -10.02 -56.85
C SER A 535 -38.11 -8.53 -56.79
N TYR A 536 -37.19 -7.65 -57.23
CA TYR A 536 -37.34 -6.39 -58.02
C TYR A 536 -38.19 -5.17 -57.53
N ILE A 537 -38.02 -3.91 -58.00
CA ILE A 537 -36.83 -3.11 -58.45
C ILE A 537 -37.20 -1.60 -58.65
N SER A 538 -36.19 -0.73 -58.83
CA SER A 538 -36.18 0.62 -59.48
C SER A 538 -36.66 1.91 -58.78
N GLU A 539 -35.71 2.86 -58.65
CA GLU A 539 -35.67 4.24 -59.23
C GLU A 539 -36.79 5.27 -58.87
N ASN A 540 -36.56 6.59 -58.72
CA ASN A 540 -35.38 7.51 -58.76
C ASN A 540 -35.81 8.90 -58.13
N GLU A 541 -35.06 10.01 -57.99
CA GLU A 541 -33.73 10.47 -58.46
C GLU A 541 -33.20 11.67 -57.62
N LEU A 542 -32.01 12.20 -57.98
CA LEU A 542 -31.52 13.59 -57.85
C LEU A 542 -31.22 14.23 -56.46
N ASP A 543 -29.95 14.02 -56.08
CA ASP A 543 -28.93 14.95 -55.53
C ASP A 543 -28.91 16.40 -56.15
N PRO A 544 -28.03 17.38 -55.75
CA PRO A 544 -27.04 17.44 -54.66
C PRO A 544 -26.88 18.82 -53.92
N HIS A 545 -25.82 18.94 -53.10
CA HIS A 545 -25.02 20.19 -52.81
C HIS A 545 -25.58 21.27 -51.84
N ILE A 546 -24.77 22.08 -51.12
CA ILE A 546 -23.40 21.92 -50.55
C ILE A 546 -23.14 23.03 -49.47
N TYR A 547 -22.16 22.82 -48.58
CA TYR A 547 -21.41 23.82 -47.76
C TYR A 547 -22.04 24.61 -46.58
N GLU A 548 -21.43 24.38 -45.39
CA GLU A 548 -20.61 25.35 -44.62
C GLU A 548 -21.17 26.17 -43.42
N SER A 549 -20.37 26.08 -42.35
CA SER A 549 -20.25 26.88 -41.13
C SER A 549 -20.49 28.40 -41.26
N HIS A 550 -21.07 29.03 -40.21
CA HIS A 550 -20.30 29.91 -39.29
C HIS A 550 -21.09 30.50 -38.11
N ASN A 551 -20.60 30.21 -36.89
CA ASN A 551 -20.59 31.03 -35.66
C ASN A 551 -21.91 31.45 -34.94
N PRO A 552 -21.81 31.82 -33.64
CA PRO A 552 -22.96 32.06 -32.75
C PRO A 552 -23.35 33.54 -32.62
N SER A 553 -24.57 33.80 -32.13
CA SER A 553 -24.97 35.12 -31.62
C SER A 553 -25.86 35.01 -30.37
N MET A 554 -25.31 35.50 -29.26
CA MET A 554 -25.96 36.39 -28.29
C MET A 554 -27.48 36.64 -28.45
N PHE A 555 -28.24 36.33 -27.41
CA PHE A 555 -29.52 37.00 -27.11
C PHE A 555 -29.49 37.49 -25.66
N MET A 556 -29.78 38.78 -25.46
CA MET A 556 -30.01 39.37 -24.15
C MET A 556 -31.42 39.95 -24.09
N SER A 557 -32.13 39.66 -23.01
CA SER A 557 -33.30 40.40 -22.50
C SER A 557 -33.37 40.05 -21.01
N ASN A 558 -33.04 40.99 -20.12
CA ASN A 558 -33.96 41.98 -19.56
C ASN A 558 -35.06 41.36 -18.71
N ASP A 559 -34.88 41.43 -17.39
CA ASP A 559 -35.93 41.88 -16.48
C ASP A 559 -35.26 42.68 -15.34
N GLU A 560 -35.28 44.01 -15.44
CA GLU A 560 -34.84 44.93 -14.38
C GLU A 560 -36.04 45.25 -13.49
N ILE A 561 -36.07 44.70 -12.27
CA ILE A 561 -37.09 45.03 -11.27
C ILE A 561 -36.50 46.05 -10.28
N TYR A 562 -36.59 47.32 -10.66
CA TYR A 562 -36.56 48.44 -9.71
C TYR A 562 -37.93 48.60 -9.04
N PRO A 563 -37.95 48.78 -7.72
CA PRO A 563 -38.88 49.72 -7.09
C PRO A 563 -38.14 51.01 -6.75
N SER A 564 -38.62 52.15 -7.26
CA SER A 564 -38.23 53.45 -6.75
C SER A 564 -39.10 53.82 -5.55
N GLU A 565 -38.49 54.26 -4.45
CA GLU A 565 -39.16 55.20 -3.54
C GLU A 565 -38.13 56.14 -2.90
N ALA A 566 -37.86 57.26 -3.59
CA ALA A 566 -37.03 58.33 -3.08
C ALA A 566 -37.90 59.32 -2.29
N LEU A 567 -37.70 59.41 -0.98
CA LEU A 567 -38.40 60.38 -0.13
C LEU A 567 -37.81 61.79 -0.32
N ASP A 568 -38.45 62.57 -1.19
CA ASP A 568 -38.21 64.01 -1.34
C ASP A 568 -38.68 64.77 -0.08
N VAL A 569 -37.72 65.21 0.74
CA VAL A 569 -37.95 66.12 1.86
C VAL A 569 -37.43 67.51 1.47
N GLY A 570 -38.24 68.24 0.70
CA GLY A 570 -37.85 69.52 0.11
C GLY A 570 -37.42 70.59 1.12
N GLU A 571 -36.18 71.05 1.02
CA GLU A 571 -35.68 72.20 1.79
C GLU A 571 -36.37 73.50 1.33
N THR A 572 -37.14 74.14 2.23
CA THR A 572 -37.70 75.47 1.99
C THR A 572 -36.73 76.57 2.45
N PRO A 573 -36.19 77.42 1.56
CA PRO A 573 -35.27 78.48 1.95
C PRO A 573 -36.03 79.71 2.49
N LEU A 574 -36.44 79.67 3.75
CA LEU A 574 -37.13 80.80 4.38
C LEU A 574 -36.15 81.96 4.70
N SER A 575 -35.98 82.86 3.74
CA SER A 575 -35.26 84.12 3.96
C SER A 575 -36.08 85.06 4.84
N SER A 576 -35.59 85.34 6.06
CA SER A 576 -36.08 86.42 6.91
C SER A 576 -34.91 87.14 7.56
N ALA A 577 -34.60 88.34 7.05
CA ALA A 577 -33.54 89.19 7.56
C ALA A 577 -34.12 90.26 8.49
N LEU A 578 -33.70 90.28 9.76
CA LEU A 578 -34.03 91.38 10.67
C LEU A 578 -32.94 91.67 11.72
N GLY A 579 -31.94 92.48 11.34
CA GLY A 579 -31.06 93.21 12.27
C GLY A 579 -30.19 92.36 13.22
N SER A 580 -29.48 92.95 14.19
CA SER A 580 -28.86 94.29 14.26
C SER A 580 -27.86 94.25 15.44
N HIS A 581 -26.57 94.53 15.20
CA HIS A 581 -25.55 94.82 16.22
C HIS A 581 -25.36 93.84 17.41
N SER A 582 -24.54 92.80 17.24
CA SER A 582 -23.48 92.47 18.21
C SER A 582 -22.35 91.67 17.55
N THR A 583 -21.16 92.27 17.46
CA THR A 583 -20.01 91.70 16.72
C THR A 583 -19.09 90.91 17.63
N GLY A 584 -19.25 89.59 17.67
CA GLY A 584 -18.38 88.68 18.42
C GLY A 584 -19.09 87.38 18.76
N ALA A 585 -19.71 87.31 19.94
CA ALA A 585 -20.32 86.11 20.50
C ALA A 585 -21.31 85.39 19.57
N THR A 586 -22.11 86.13 18.80
CA THR A 586 -23.11 85.57 17.85
C THR A 586 -22.48 84.67 16.78
N LYS A 587 -21.29 85.01 16.27
CA LYS A 587 -20.57 84.17 15.30
C LYS A 587 -20.03 82.89 15.95
N HIS A 588 -19.55 82.97 17.20
CA HIS A 588 -19.15 81.78 17.95
C HIS A 588 -20.33 80.86 18.24
N ILE A 589 -21.50 81.40 18.60
CA ILE A 589 -22.73 80.61 18.79
C ILE A 589 -23.15 79.91 17.48
N GLN A 590 -23.07 80.58 16.33
CA GLN A 590 -23.35 79.96 15.03
C GLN A 590 -22.36 78.83 14.68
N ILE A 591 -21.06 79.01 14.98
CA ILE A 591 -20.04 77.97 14.77
C ILE A 591 -20.28 76.78 15.72
N ILE A 592 -20.56 77.05 17.01
CA ILE A 592 -20.90 76.01 18.00
C ILE A 592 -22.13 75.24 17.56
N ASN A 593 -23.21 75.90 17.14
CA ASN A 593 -24.42 75.23 16.65
C ASN A 593 -24.14 74.37 15.41
N LYS A 594 -23.29 74.83 14.47
CA LYS A 594 -22.86 74.04 13.31
C LYS A 594 -22.01 72.82 13.72
N MET A 595 -21.12 72.98 14.70
CA MET A 595 -20.32 71.88 15.24
C MET A 595 -21.20 70.88 15.98
N SER A 596 -22.13 71.31 16.84
CA SER A 596 -23.09 70.44 17.52
C SER A 596 -24.03 69.71 16.56
N ALA A 597 -24.45 70.34 15.45
CA ALA A 597 -25.20 69.66 14.39
C ALA A 597 -24.34 68.61 13.66
N SER A 598 -23.05 68.90 13.43
CA SER A 598 -22.12 67.92 12.85
C SER A 598 -21.80 66.76 13.80
N ILE A 599 -21.69 67.04 15.10
CA ILE A 599 -21.50 66.03 16.15
C ILE A 599 -22.72 65.10 16.19
N ARG A 600 -23.95 65.65 16.24
CA ARG A 600 -25.18 64.82 16.19
C ARG A 600 -25.29 63.98 14.93
N ARG A 601 -24.84 64.48 13.77
CA ARG A 601 -24.79 63.66 12.54
C ARG A 601 -23.81 62.51 12.70
N LEU A 602 -22.60 62.77 13.18
CA LEU A 602 -21.58 61.74 13.41
C LEU A 602 -21.99 60.75 14.51
N GLU A 603 -22.72 61.19 15.53
CA GLU A 603 -23.31 60.32 16.56
C GLU A 603 -24.35 59.37 15.97
N VAL A 604 -25.23 59.88 15.09
CA VAL A 604 -26.21 59.04 14.36
C VAL A 604 -25.50 58.10 13.38
N GLU A 605 -24.50 58.57 12.64
CA GLU A 605 -23.70 57.77 11.69
C GLU A 605 -22.91 56.66 12.40
N ILE A 606 -22.40 56.91 13.61
CA ILE A 606 -21.77 55.89 14.47
C ILE A 606 -22.81 54.89 15.02
N LEU A 607 -24.07 55.29 15.20
CA LEU A 607 -25.14 54.37 15.60
C LEU A 607 -25.58 53.50 14.40
N THR A 608 -25.84 54.07 13.23
CA THR A 608 -26.21 53.27 12.04
C THR A 608 -25.10 52.29 11.65
N LEU A 609 -23.82 52.73 11.68
CA LEU A 609 -22.67 51.84 11.44
C LEU A 609 -22.45 50.77 12.54
N ARG A 610 -23.09 50.88 13.70
CA ARG A 610 -23.14 49.82 14.71
C ARG A 610 -24.30 48.87 14.44
N ASP A 611 -25.48 49.39 14.21
CA ASP A 611 -26.68 48.62 13.91
C ASP A 611 -26.50 47.77 12.63
N GLU A 612 -25.87 48.33 11.59
CA GLU A 612 -25.46 47.62 10.36
C GLU A 612 -24.42 46.52 10.65
N ASN A 613 -23.47 46.75 11.55
CA ASN A 613 -22.43 45.78 11.89
C ASN A 613 -22.98 44.65 12.80
N GLU A 614 -23.96 44.93 13.65
CA GLU A 614 -24.71 43.93 14.40
C GLU A 614 -25.59 43.09 13.46
N GLN A 615 -26.28 43.71 12.48
CA GLN A 615 -27.01 43.00 11.43
C GLN A 615 -26.09 42.09 10.59
N LEU A 616 -24.95 42.61 10.10
CA LEU A 616 -23.96 41.81 9.38
C LEU A 616 -23.39 40.67 10.23
N SER A 617 -23.23 40.86 11.54
CA SER A 617 -22.80 39.79 12.46
C SER A 617 -23.85 38.69 12.56
N LEU A 618 -25.15 39.04 12.63
CA LEU A 618 -26.26 38.08 12.63
C LEU A 618 -26.41 37.37 11.26
N GLU A 619 -26.19 38.06 10.15
CA GLU A 619 -26.13 37.45 8.82
C GLU A 619 -24.96 36.45 8.70
N ILE A 620 -23.80 36.78 9.26
CA ILE A 620 -22.64 35.87 9.34
C ILE A 620 -22.95 34.66 10.22
N GLU A 621 -23.56 34.82 11.40
CA GLU A 621 -23.94 33.69 12.27
C GLU A 621 -25.00 32.77 11.65
N THR A 622 -25.98 33.34 10.95
CA THR A 622 -27.02 32.57 10.26
C THR A 622 -26.49 31.87 9.02
N ALA A 623 -25.61 32.51 8.24
CA ALA A 623 -24.89 31.85 7.15
C ALA A 623 -23.96 30.73 7.63
N GLN A 624 -23.24 30.93 8.74
CA GLN A 624 -22.41 29.88 9.36
C GLN A 624 -23.25 28.68 9.80
N ARG A 625 -24.40 28.92 10.45
CA ARG A 625 -25.34 27.84 10.81
C ARG A 625 -25.85 27.10 9.58
N ALA A 626 -26.30 27.80 8.54
CA ALA A 626 -26.76 27.17 7.30
C ALA A 626 -25.67 26.34 6.59
N VAL A 627 -24.39 26.71 6.72
CA VAL A 627 -23.25 25.89 6.23
C VAL A 627 -23.05 24.63 7.07
N LEU A 628 -23.20 24.71 8.41
CA LEU A 628 -23.14 23.54 9.29
C LEU A 628 -24.30 22.58 9.03
N ASP A 629 -25.54 23.08 8.99
CA ASP A 629 -26.75 22.30 8.70
C ASP A 629 -26.62 21.57 7.34
N ARG A 630 -26.00 22.23 6.35
CA ARG A 630 -25.70 21.62 5.05
C ARG A 630 -24.62 20.54 5.13
N LEU A 631 -23.55 20.73 5.90
CA LEU A 631 -22.50 19.71 6.09
C LEU A 631 -23.04 18.48 6.84
N GLU A 632 -23.97 18.66 7.77
CA GLU A 632 -24.70 17.55 8.39
C GLU A 632 -25.59 16.80 7.38
N LEU A 633 -26.24 17.51 6.44
CA LEU A 633 -27.00 16.86 5.36
C LEU A 633 -26.09 16.14 4.36
N ASP A 634 -24.99 16.76 3.93
CA ASP A 634 -24.02 16.18 2.98
C ASP A 634 -23.35 14.92 3.58
N THR A 635 -23.11 14.86 4.90
CA THR A 635 -22.62 13.64 5.57
C THR A 635 -23.69 12.54 5.66
N GLN A 636 -24.95 12.89 5.94
CA GLN A 636 -26.08 11.95 5.89
C GLN A 636 -26.30 11.37 4.48
N LEU A 637 -26.12 12.18 3.44
CA LEU A 637 -26.16 11.70 2.05
C LEU A 637 -25.03 10.70 1.78
N CYS A 638 -23.79 11.00 2.18
CA CYS A 638 -22.66 10.06 2.06
C CYS A 638 -22.88 8.73 2.83
N ASP A 639 -23.59 8.76 3.96
CA ASP A 639 -23.98 7.55 4.71
C ASP A 639 -25.04 6.73 3.96
N LEU A 640 -26.05 7.39 3.40
CA LEU A 640 -27.11 6.76 2.59
C LEU A 640 -26.54 6.18 1.29
N GLU A 641 -25.64 6.87 0.60
CA GLU A 641 -24.94 6.37 -0.59
C GLU A 641 -24.13 5.11 -0.29
N ARG A 642 -23.38 5.10 0.83
CA ARG A 642 -22.67 3.89 1.29
C ARG A 642 -23.62 2.74 1.62
N HIS A 643 -24.80 3.02 2.18
CA HIS A 643 -25.81 1.98 2.42
C HIS A 643 -26.42 1.45 1.12
N ILE A 644 -26.73 2.32 0.16
CA ILE A 644 -27.22 1.94 -1.18
C ILE A 644 -26.19 1.07 -1.90
N LEU A 645 -24.92 1.45 -1.89
CA LEU A 645 -23.82 0.64 -2.45
C LEU A 645 -23.69 -0.72 -1.76
N SER A 646 -23.87 -0.80 -0.44
CA SER A 646 -23.89 -2.09 0.28
C SER A 646 -25.05 -2.98 -0.17
N LEU A 647 -26.25 -2.43 -0.30
CA LEU A 647 -27.45 -3.16 -0.74
C LEU A 647 -27.36 -3.58 -2.22
N GLN A 648 -26.73 -2.78 -3.07
CA GLN A 648 -26.43 -3.14 -4.47
C GLN A 648 -25.44 -4.30 -4.55
N ASN A 649 -24.35 -4.27 -3.76
CA ASN A 649 -23.40 -5.39 -3.70
C ASN A 649 -24.06 -6.68 -3.19
N GLU A 650 -24.94 -6.61 -2.18
CA GLU A 650 -25.72 -7.76 -1.73
C GLU A 650 -26.69 -8.29 -2.79
N LEU A 651 -27.30 -7.40 -3.58
CA LEU A 651 -28.22 -7.77 -4.65
C LEU A 651 -27.48 -8.46 -5.81
N ASP A 652 -26.34 -7.92 -6.23
CA ASP A 652 -25.45 -8.52 -7.23
C ASP A 652 -24.93 -9.89 -6.77
N GLU A 653 -24.54 -10.01 -5.50
CA GLU A 653 -24.08 -11.28 -4.95
C GLU A 653 -25.22 -12.32 -4.84
N LYS A 654 -26.46 -11.90 -4.56
CA LYS A 654 -27.64 -12.78 -4.62
C LYS A 654 -27.97 -13.18 -6.07
N SER A 655 -27.92 -12.25 -7.01
CA SER A 655 -28.11 -12.50 -8.45
C SER A 655 -27.08 -13.51 -9.00
N ARG A 656 -25.81 -13.38 -8.63
CA ARG A 656 -24.76 -14.37 -8.98
C ARG A 656 -25.00 -15.75 -8.37
N ARG A 657 -25.50 -15.83 -7.13
CA ARG A 657 -25.91 -17.11 -6.50
C ARG A 657 -27.12 -17.72 -7.18
N GLU A 658 -28.09 -16.91 -7.62
CA GLU A 658 -29.26 -17.38 -8.36
C GLU A 658 -28.85 -17.90 -9.74
N SER A 659 -27.99 -17.18 -10.46
CA SER A 659 -27.44 -17.63 -11.75
C SER A 659 -26.72 -18.98 -11.65
N THR A 660 -25.83 -19.16 -10.66
CA THR A 660 -25.09 -20.43 -10.50
C THR A 660 -25.99 -21.56 -9.96
N LEU A 661 -27.03 -21.23 -9.18
CA LEU A 661 -28.03 -22.21 -8.78
C LEU A 661 -28.90 -22.67 -9.96
N LEU A 662 -29.29 -21.77 -10.87
CA LEU A 662 -30.01 -22.09 -12.10
C LEU A 662 -29.17 -22.95 -13.05
N GLU A 663 -27.88 -22.63 -13.21
CA GLU A 663 -26.90 -23.43 -13.96
C GLU A 663 -26.80 -24.86 -13.41
N VAL A 664 -26.57 -25.01 -12.11
CA VAL A 664 -26.50 -26.32 -11.42
C VAL A 664 -27.84 -27.08 -11.41
N ILE A 665 -28.98 -26.39 -11.52
CA ILE A 665 -30.30 -27.01 -11.73
C ILE A 665 -30.44 -27.48 -13.19
N GLY A 666 -29.92 -26.72 -14.15
CA GLY A 666 -29.84 -27.09 -15.57
C GLY A 666 -29.03 -28.37 -15.78
N GLU A 667 -27.78 -28.42 -15.31
CA GLU A 667 -26.91 -29.61 -15.36
C GLU A 667 -27.60 -30.86 -14.78
N LYS A 668 -28.30 -30.69 -13.64
CA LYS A 668 -29.05 -31.79 -13.00
C LYS A 668 -30.27 -32.22 -13.81
N SER A 669 -30.96 -31.28 -14.45
CA SER A 669 -32.11 -31.59 -15.31
C SER A 669 -31.67 -32.31 -16.59
N GLU A 670 -30.55 -31.92 -17.20
CA GLU A 670 -29.95 -32.59 -18.35
C GLU A 670 -29.54 -34.03 -17.97
N LYS A 671 -28.81 -34.19 -16.86
CA LYS A 671 -28.40 -35.50 -16.35
C LYS A 671 -29.57 -36.42 -15.95
N VAL A 672 -30.70 -35.86 -15.51
CA VAL A 672 -31.92 -36.64 -15.29
C VAL A 672 -32.52 -37.11 -16.63
N ALA A 673 -32.54 -36.25 -17.64
CA ALA A 673 -33.02 -36.62 -18.98
C ALA A 673 -32.12 -37.68 -19.66
N GLU A 674 -30.79 -37.60 -19.49
CA GLU A 674 -29.86 -38.66 -19.91
C GLU A 674 -30.20 -40.00 -19.25
N LEU A 675 -30.36 -40.03 -17.92
CA LEU A 675 -30.68 -41.25 -17.17
C LEU A 675 -32.09 -41.78 -17.47
N GLU A 676 -33.06 -40.93 -17.80
CA GLU A 676 -34.38 -41.36 -18.27
C GLU A 676 -34.32 -41.98 -19.68
N ALA A 677 -33.44 -41.48 -20.55
CA ALA A 677 -33.17 -42.07 -21.87
C ALA A 677 -32.47 -43.44 -21.74
N ASP A 678 -31.39 -43.55 -20.95
CA ASP A 678 -30.70 -44.82 -20.64
C ASP A 678 -31.70 -45.88 -20.12
N VAL A 679 -32.60 -45.47 -19.22
CA VAL A 679 -33.65 -46.32 -18.64
C VAL A 679 -34.77 -46.63 -19.65
N SER A 680 -34.96 -45.84 -20.70
CA SER A 680 -35.86 -46.16 -21.81
C SER A 680 -35.22 -47.19 -22.75
N ASP A 681 -33.99 -46.95 -23.18
CA ASP A 681 -33.24 -47.85 -24.07
C ASP A 681 -33.03 -49.23 -23.44
N LEU A 682 -32.76 -49.29 -22.14
CA LEU A 682 -32.69 -50.55 -21.39
C LEU A 682 -34.03 -51.29 -21.36
N LYS A 683 -35.16 -50.59 -21.20
CA LYS A 683 -36.50 -51.21 -21.26
C LYS A 683 -36.76 -51.78 -22.65
N ASP A 684 -36.43 -51.05 -23.71
CA ASP A 684 -36.71 -51.48 -25.07
C ASP A 684 -35.75 -52.57 -25.55
N LEU A 685 -34.50 -52.60 -25.06
CA LEU A 685 -33.60 -53.76 -25.20
C LEU A 685 -34.19 -55.00 -24.49
N MET A 686 -34.73 -54.86 -23.28
CA MET A 686 -35.42 -55.95 -22.58
C MET A 686 -36.67 -56.41 -23.34
N ARG A 687 -37.46 -55.50 -23.93
CA ARG A 687 -38.60 -55.87 -24.80
C ARG A 687 -38.14 -56.66 -26.02
N GLN A 688 -37.08 -56.22 -26.70
CA GLN A 688 -36.51 -56.92 -27.85
C GLN A 688 -36.01 -58.32 -27.47
N GLN A 689 -35.33 -58.47 -26.33
CA GLN A 689 -34.88 -59.78 -25.85
C GLN A 689 -36.05 -60.72 -25.53
N VAL A 690 -37.11 -60.22 -24.88
CA VAL A 690 -38.33 -60.99 -24.61
C VAL A 690 -39.04 -61.37 -25.92
N GLN A 691 -39.14 -60.44 -26.88
CA GLN A 691 -39.72 -60.71 -28.20
C GLN A 691 -38.93 -61.79 -28.96
N GLN A 692 -37.60 -61.72 -28.97
CA GLN A 692 -36.74 -62.76 -29.56
C GLN A 692 -36.92 -64.12 -28.87
N MET A 693 -37.07 -64.16 -27.54
CA MET A 693 -37.37 -65.40 -26.81
C MET A 693 -38.73 -65.98 -27.20
N ILE A 694 -39.77 -65.15 -27.39
CA ILE A 694 -41.09 -65.58 -27.86
C ILE A 694 -41.01 -66.11 -29.30
N GLU A 695 -40.28 -65.44 -30.19
CA GLU A 695 -40.08 -65.86 -31.58
C GLU A 695 -39.25 -67.16 -31.73
N MET A 696 -38.37 -67.46 -30.76
CA MET A 696 -37.70 -68.76 -30.67
C MET A 696 -38.58 -69.86 -30.07
N GLN A 697 -39.58 -69.54 -29.25
CA GLN A 697 -40.53 -70.50 -28.68
C GLN A 697 -41.75 -70.75 -29.58
N GLY A 698 -41.99 -69.90 -30.59
CA GLY A 698 -43.06 -70.02 -31.58
C GLY A 698 -42.69 -70.81 -32.85
N LYS A 699 -41.56 -71.53 -32.86
CA LYS A 699 -41.05 -72.35 -33.97
C LYS A 699 -40.86 -73.80 -33.54
#